data_AF-A0A163B775-F1
#
_entry.id   AF-A0A163B775-F1
#
_cell.length_a   1.000
_cell.length_b   1.000
_cell.length_c   1.000
_cell.angle_alpha   90.00
_cell.angle_beta   90.00
_cell.angle_gamma   90.00
#
_symmetry.space_group_name_H-M   'P 1'
#
loop_
_entity.id
_entity.type
_entity.pdbx_description
1 polymer ?
#
loop_
_entity_poly.entity_id
_entity_poly.type
_entity_poly.pdbx_seq_one_letter_code
_entity_poly.pdbx_strand_id
1 'polypeptide(L)'
;MLSGVMQRLGVLLPGEQIAGDQNNPEGYFEWREVVDLQERLLIDLERWWPSAQGTLPLPEDWFDHSATVEYKLRLRSLLKKESLRQKGIWAFTDPRCCRLLPIWQKLTAELNIPLKLVLVVRDPAEVVRSLIRRDGPITGMNEGRAQRIWWQHNLEVLNVCDDPQRLTLVEFSGWFEQPENQIRQLLLDLPELQPKQAQLDDALAFIKPEHRHGLDQDVVLELAPAVLRLHRRLQRRPLPRRWPSAGSLPLDQEPWPLQEELAADPGSWLALLKKWRPYPAPRAPGSLALPPGEVVLSSCGSSWLDWASHLWLQRLPLNGLAERQLSSATSGPYQLRLQSLRDTGEPELRITLNQELPSVDRAVHWLNHLRVQQWIWDPDPARVLLLRALGFPAWWLDPLTPVNGWLQQDSAVSPRCWGEHLGLAPPPKDHLIVLGAAGSTWDQALAAEEERGRQVEDLQIAYLPGWQDLRCPEPGCALAAAGWLAKACRESARLFFVQSRDHLIDVDLSALEQPAATPLLVEQPLLPEDIRAMHRGETLMALAEDRSPPLCDELFVWSIDTPPRVAVVVSSFNYEKRITTALKSVRDQSLSGLELIVVDDASQDDSAGVIKSWMETQVLEGDHPFVRLLLLRHHQNAGLAVARNTAFEAATSAWCFVLDADNRLLPEAVQACLAVAESGSECPHLAVVHPLVGMEIEGDRLDEQRSLLGGPSWQESGFVEGNIIDAMALVRRSAWRAVGGYTHLAGGWEDYDFWCKLITAGWHGLQCPRLLALYRSHRQAMTFLETGRSQRVLSRRLALRHPWLKLPLAL
;
A
#
# COMPACT_ATOMS: atom_id res chain seq x y z
N MET A 1 -9.87 -36.90 -5.72
CA MET A 1 -10.33 -38.31 -5.61
C MET A 1 -10.91 -38.62 -4.22
N LEU A 2 -10.11 -38.99 -3.20
CA LEU A 2 -10.62 -39.49 -1.90
C LEU A 2 -11.75 -38.64 -1.31
N SER A 3 -11.59 -37.31 -1.23
CA SER A 3 -12.59 -36.42 -0.62
C SER A 3 -13.95 -36.46 -1.34
N GLY A 4 -13.93 -36.54 -2.68
CA GLY A 4 -15.14 -36.69 -3.50
C GLY A 4 -15.77 -38.10 -3.41
N VAL A 5 -14.98 -39.13 -3.10
CA VAL A 5 -15.48 -40.47 -2.75
C VAL A 5 -16.13 -40.44 -1.35
N MET A 6 -15.43 -39.87 -0.36
CA MET A 6 -15.92 -39.72 1.02
C MET A 6 -17.25 -38.95 1.08
N GLN A 7 -17.36 -37.87 0.31
CA GLN A 7 -18.60 -37.08 0.21
C GLN A 7 -19.79 -37.93 -0.27
N ARG A 8 -19.58 -38.77 -1.28
CA ARG A 8 -20.63 -39.66 -1.83
C ARG A 8 -20.98 -40.79 -0.87
N LEU A 9 -19.99 -41.32 -0.15
CA LEU A 9 -20.18 -42.22 0.99
C LEU A 9 -20.90 -41.55 2.20
N GLY A 10 -21.20 -40.25 2.14
CA GLY A 10 -22.03 -39.55 3.12
C GLY A 10 -21.27 -38.69 4.13
N VAL A 11 -19.97 -38.47 3.94
CA VAL A 11 -19.16 -37.57 4.79
C VAL A 11 -19.46 -36.12 4.43
N LEU A 12 -19.78 -35.30 5.43
CA LEU A 12 -19.99 -33.87 5.23
C LEU A 12 -18.64 -33.14 5.09
N LEU A 13 -18.54 -32.23 4.12
CA LEU A 13 -17.38 -31.36 3.93
C LEU A 13 -17.70 -29.96 4.51
N PRO A 14 -16.94 -29.45 5.48
CA PRO A 14 -17.22 -28.19 6.16
C PRO A 14 -16.75 -26.96 5.36
N GLY A 15 -17.47 -25.85 5.52
CA GLY A 15 -17.08 -24.54 4.99
C GLY A 15 -17.10 -24.40 3.47
N GLU A 16 -16.58 -23.27 2.97
CA GLU A 16 -16.52 -23.04 1.52
C GLU A 16 -15.42 -23.91 0.89
N GLN A 17 -15.75 -24.63 -0.18
CA GLN A 17 -14.78 -25.47 -0.88
C GLN A 17 -14.00 -24.66 -1.92
N ILE A 18 -12.73 -25.01 -2.13
CA ILE A 18 -11.95 -24.47 -3.25
C ILE A 18 -12.48 -25.05 -4.57
N ALA A 19 -12.89 -24.14 -5.48
CA ALA A 19 -13.45 -24.46 -6.78
C ALA A 19 -12.43 -25.16 -7.71
N GLY A 20 -12.95 -25.88 -8.71
CA GLY A 20 -12.11 -26.58 -9.69
C GLY A 20 -11.37 -25.64 -10.63
N ASP A 21 -10.24 -26.11 -11.16
CA ASP A 21 -9.41 -25.40 -12.14
C ASP A 21 -9.01 -26.35 -13.29
N GLN A 22 -8.14 -25.87 -14.18
CA GLN A 22 -7.60 -26.68 -15.30
C GLN A 22 -6.78 -27.91 -14.89
N ASN A 23 -6.29 -27.98 -13.64
CA ASN A 23 -5.52 -29.10 -13.10
C ASN A 23 -6.41 -30.11 -12.36
N ASN A 24 -7.53 -29.64 -11.80
CA ASN A 24 -8.50 -30.44 -11.07
C ASN A 24 -9.94 -29.89 -11.30
N PRO A 25 -10.58 -30.23 -12.44
CA PRO A 25 -11.85 -29.62 -12.84
C PRO A 25 -13.04 -29.92 -11.91
N GLU A 26 -13.02 -31.07 -11.23
CA GLU A 26 -14.08 -31.52 -10.31
C GLU A 26 -14.01 -30.83 -8.93
N GLY A 27 -13.03 -29.95 -8.69
CA GLY A 27 -12.83 -29.24 -7.43
C GLY A 27 -11.81 -29.90 -6.50
N TYR A 28 -11.23 -29.10 -5.61
CA TYR A 28 -10.19 -29.56 -4.68
C TYR A 28 -10.77 -30.25 -3.44
N PHE A 29 -12.03 -29.97 -3.07
CA PHE A 29 -12.67 -30.48 -1.84
C PHE A 29 -11.88 -30.13 -0.57
N GLU A 30 -11.19 -28.99 -0.59
CA GLU A 30 -10.44 -28.42 0.53
C GLU A 30 -11.21 -27.22 1.10
N TRP A 31 -11.25 -27.11 2.43
CA TRP A 31 -11.94 -26.03 3.15
C TRP A 31 -11.13 -24.73 3.10
N ARG A 32 -11.58 -23.75 2.31
CA ARG A 32 -10.85 -22.52 1.97
C ARG A 32 -10.29 -21.77 3.18
N GLU A 33 -11.10 -21.51 4.21
CA GLU A 33 -10.62 -20.73 5.36
C GLU A 33 -9.56 -21.47 6.19
N VAL A 34 -9.57 -22.80 6.20
CA VAL A 34 -8.50 -23.62 6.81
C VAL A 34 -7.25 -23.62 5.93
N VAL A 35 -7.43 -23.71 4.62
CA VAL A 35 -6.35 -23.61 3.63
C VAL A 35 -5.58 -22.31 3.81
N ASP A 36 -6.29 -21.17 3.81
CA ASP A 36 -5.70 -19.83 3.96
C ASP A 36 -4.90 -19.68 5.27
N LEU A 37 -5.45 -20.18 6.39
CA LEU A 37 -4.79 -20.06 7.70
C LEU A 37 -3.55 -20.96 7.83
N GLN A 38 -3.62 -22.20 7.32
CA GLN A 38 -2.46 -23.11 7.34
C GLN A 38 -1.35 -22.66 6.39
N GLU A 39 -1.72 -22.05 5.25
CA GLU A 39 -0.74 -21.50 4.31
C GLU A 39 -0.02 -20.28 4.90
N ARG A 40 -0.75 -19.32 5.49
CA ARG A 40 -0.15 -18.16 6.18
C ARG A 40 0.73 -18.58 7.35
N LEU A 41 0.31 -19.56 8.15
CA LEU A 41 1.14 -20.10 9.23
C LEU A 41 2.47 -20.68 8.70
N LEU A 42 2.45 -21.43 7.59
CA LEU A 42 3.68 -21.96 7.00
C LEU A 42 4.55 -20.86 6.37
N ILE A 43 3.99 -19.77 5.88
CA ILE A 43 4.73 -18.58 5.44
C ILE A 43 5.46 -17.93 6.61
N ASP A 44 4.73 -17.66 7.70
CA ASP A 44 5.27 -17.01 8.91
C ASP A 44 6.30 -17.90 9.64
N LEU A 45 6.20 -19.23 9.51
CA LEU A 45 7.17 -20.20 10.04
C LEU A 45 8.37 -20.49 9.12
N GLU A 46 8.53 -19.81 7.98
CA GLU A 46 9.61 -20.09 7.01
C GLU A 46 9.54 -21.46 6.31
N ARG A 47 8.34 -22.06 6.23
CA ARG A 47 8.12 -23.45 5.76
C ARG A 47 7.03 -23.58 4.71
N TRP A 48 6.74 -22.49 3.99
CA TRP A 48 5.82 -22.46 2.88
C TRP A 48 6.29 -23.40 1.75
N TRP A 49 5.50 -24.46 1.50
CA TRP A 49 5.95 -25.70 0.87
C TRP A 49 6.57 -25.59 -0.55
N PRO A 50 6.21 -24.62 -1.42
CA PRO A 50 6.84 -24.47 -2.73
C PRO A 50 8.16 -23.67 -2.74
N SER A 51 8.54 -22.99 -1.65
CA SER A 51 9.87 -22.35 -1.57
C SER A 51 10.98 -23.39 -1.40
N ALA A 52 12.24 -22.97 -1.49
CA ALA A 52 13.36 -23.84 -1.13
C ALA A 52 13.27 -24.29 0.34
N GLN A 53 13.01 -23.34 1.25
CA GLN A 53 12.92 -23.58 2.69
C GLN A 53 11.66 -24.37 3.09
N GLY A 54 10.63 -24.42 2.24
CA GLY A 54 9.46 -25.28 2.40
C GLY A 54 9.82 -26.75 2.67
N THR A 55 10.97 -27.20 2.18
CA THR A 55 11.47 -28.57 2.37
C THR A 55 12.39 -28.76 3.59
N LEU A 56 12.46 -27.79 4.50
CA LEU A 56 13.17 -27.92 5.78
C LEU A 56 12.24 -28.42 6.91
N PRO A 57 12.76 -29.03 7.98
CA PRO A 57 11.99 -29.32 9.20
C PRO A 57 11.45 -28.05 9.82
N LEU A 58 10.23 -28.08 10.40
CA LEU A 58 9.68 -26.94 11.16
C LEU A 58 10.68 -26.48 12.25
N PRO A 59 10.77 -25.17 12.57
CA PRO A 59 11.63 -24.66 13.65
C PRO A 59 11.45 -25.43 14.96
N GLU A 60 12.47 -25.55 15.82
CA GLU A 60 12.37 -26.39 17.03
C GLU A 60 11.27 -25.90 18.00
N ASP A 61 11.08 -24.58 18.08
CA ASP A 61 10.08 -23.87 18.90
C ASP A 61 8.76 -23.59 18.14
N TRP A 62 8.61 -24.07 16.90
CA TRP A 62 7.51 -23.68 16.00
C TRP A 62 6.12 -23.79 16.62
N PHE A 63 5.93 -24.76 17.53
CA PHE A 63 4.62 -25.02 18.09
C PHE A 63 4.16 -23.91 19.03
N ASP A 64 5.08 -23.26 19.75
CA ASP A 64 4.80 -22.20 20.72
C ASP A 64 5.24 -20.81 20.24
N HIS A 65 5.83 -20.72 19.05
CA HIS A 65 6.10 -19.49 18.30
C HIS A 65 4.85 -18.57 18.23
N SER A 66 5.07 -17.26 18.30
CA SER A 66 4.02 -16.23 18.42
C SER A 66 2.97 -16.30 17.30
N ALA A 67 3.42 -16.43 16.05
CA ALA A 67 2.53 -16.64 14.91
C ALA A 67 1.65 -17.88 15.11
N THR A 68 2.24 -19.02 15.50
CA THR A 68 1.52 -20.27 15.75
C THR A 68 0.46 -20.12 16.85
N VAL A 69 0.71 -19.33 17.89
CA VAL A 69 -0.31 -19.00 18.91
C VAL A 69 -1.50 -18.27 18.29
N GLU A 70 -1.27 -17.26 17.45
CA GLU A 70 -2.33 -16.53 16.73
C GLU A 70 -3.15 -17.44 15.80
N TYR A 71 -2.49 -18.24 14.95
CA TYR A 71 -3.20 -19.13 14.01
C TYR A 71 -3.92 -20.28 14.73
N LYS A 72 -3.38 -20.84 15.83
CA LYS A 72 -4.09 -21.81 16.68
C LYS A 72 -5.43 -21.25 17.18
N LEU A 73 -5.47 -19.98 17.62
CA LEU A 73 -6.70 -19.34 18.09
C LEU A 73 -7.75 -19.18 16.97
N ARG A 74 -7.31 -18.81 15.75
CA ARG A 74 -8.20 -18.68 14.58
C ARG A 74 -8.75 -20.04 14.13
N LEU A 75 -7.88 -21.04 13.97
CA LEU A 75 -8.27 -22.41 13.62
C LEU A 75 -9.24 -23.01 14.66
N ARG A 76 -8.98 -22.80 15.95
CA ARG A 76 -9.89 -23.19 17.05
C ARG A 76 -11.28 -22.57 16.93
N SER A 77 -11.35 -21.31 16.49
CA SER A 77 -12.62 -20.59 16.28
C SER A 77 -13.44 -21.21 15.12
N LEU A 78 -12.79 -21.52 14.00
CA LEU A 78 -13.43 -22.23 12.88
C LEU A 78 -13.90 -23.63 13.30
N LEU A 79 -13.00 -24.41 13.89
CA LEU A 79 -13.25 -25.79 14.31
C LEU A 79 -14.42 -25.89 15.31
N LYS A 80 -14.48 -24.96 16.27
CA LYS A 80 -15.60 -24.86 17.23
C LYS A 80 -16.92 -24.44 16.58
N LYS A 81 -16.90 -23.58 15.55
CA LYS A 81 -18.13 -23.18 14.83
C LYS A 81 -18.72 -24.37 14.07
N GLU A 82 -17.88 -25.13 13.36
CA GLU A 82 -18.34 -26.30 12.61
C GLU A 82 -18.73 -27.47 13.51
N SER A 83 -18.00 -27.74 14.61
CA SER A 83 -18.39 -28.80 15.56
C SER A 83 -19.76 -28.56 16.21
N LEU A 84 -20.29 -27.33 16.22
CA LEU A 84 -21.63 -26.99 16.68
C LEU A 84 -22.71 -27.08 15.57
N ARG A 85 -22.30 -27.06 14.29
CA ARG A 85 -23.20 -27.11 13.13
C ARG A 85 -23.42 -28.53 12.63
N GLN A 86 -22.34 -29.31 12.54
CA GLN A 86 -22.34 -30.61 11.88
C GLN A 86 -23.05 -31.67 12.73
N LYS A 87 -23.94 -32.45 12.09
CA LYS A 87 -24.71 -33.53 12.72
C LYS A 87 -24.36 -34.88 12.08
N GLY A 88 -23.18 -35.40 12.40
CA GLY A 88 -22.68 -36.67 11.85
C GLY A 88 -21.17 -36.63 11.63
N ILE A 89 -20.68 -37.54 10.78
CA ILE A 89 -19.27 -37.59 10.39
C ILE A 89 -19.02 -36.51 9.33
N TRP A 90 -18.01 -35.69 9.59
CA TRP A 90 -17.51 -34.69 8.67
C TRP A 90 -15.99 -34.80 8.58
N ALA A 91 -15.43 -34.43 7.44
CA ALA A 91 -13.99 -34.44 7.21
C ALA A 91 -13.60 -33.26 6.31
N PHE A 92 -12.36 -32.83 6.42
CA PHE A 92 -11.74 -31.91 5.47
C PHE A 92 -10.39 -32.48 5.06
N THR A 93 -9.95 -32.14 3.86
CA THR A 93 -8.62 -32.50 3.36
C THR A 93 -7.81 -31.24 3.09
N ASP A 94 -6.52 -31.30 3.40
CA ASP A 94 -5.52 -30.27 3.09
C ASP A 94 -4.13 -30.96 3.17
N PRO A 95 -3.29 -30.93 2.12
CA PRO A 95 -1.95 -31.52 2.15
C PRO A 95 -1.07 -31.01 3.31
N ARG A 96 -1.23 -29.75 3.72
CA ARG A 96 -0.44 -29.09 4.77
C ARG A 96 -0.78 -29.60 6.17
N CYS A 97 -1.92 -30.26 6.36
CA CYS A 97 -2.24 -30.99 7.59
C CYS A 97 -1.21 -32.07 7.93
N CYS A 98 -0.48 -32.60 6.95
CA CYS A 98 0.59 -33.58 7.19
C CYS A 98 1.69 -33.02 8.10
N ARG A 99 1.98 -31.72 7.96
CA ARG A 99 3.02 -30.99 8.71
C ARG A 99 2.48 -30.44 10.02
N LEU A 100 1.26 -29.89 9.96
CA LEU A 100 0.62 -29.19 11.07
C LEU A 100 -0.24 -30.10 11.96
N LEU A 101 -0.16 -31.43 11.79
CA LEU A 101 -0.93 -32.42 12.56
C LEU A 101 -0.89 -32.21 14.10
N PRO A 102 0.22 -31.82 14.75
CA PRO A 102 0.22 -31.52 16.18
C PRO A 102 -0.74 -30.40 16.61
N ILE A 103 -1.01 -29.42 15.74
CA ILE A 103 -2.03 -28.38 16.00
C ILE A 103 -3.41 -29.03 16.02
N TRP A 104 -3.72 -29.85 15.02
CA TRP A 104 -5.02 -30.51 14.92
C TRP A 104 -5.27 -31.46 16.09
N GLN A 105 -4.29 -32.29 16.46
CA GLN A 105 -4.37 -33.14 17.65
C GLN A 105 -4.69 -32.33 18.92
N LYS A 106 -3.99 -31.21 19.15
CA LYS A 106 -4.25 -30.33 20.29
C LYS A 106 -5.65 -29.70 20.24
N LEU A 107 -6.03 -29.11 19.12
CA LEU A 107 -7.32 -28.42 18.99
C LEU A 107 -8.52 -29.38 19.07
N THR A 108 -8.41 -30.60 18.51
CA THR A 108 -9.47 -31.61 18.64
C THR A 108 -9.59 -32.12 20.07
N ALA A 109 -8.47 -32.28 20.79
CA ALA A 109 -8.49 -32.66 22.20
C ALA A 109 -9.11 -31.55 23.07
N GLU A 110 -8.73 -30.29 22.88
CA GLU A 110 -9.30 -29.13 23.59
C GLU A 110 -10.81 -28.96 23.37
N LEU A 111 -11.33 -29.37 22.21
CA LEU A 111 -12.74 -29.27 21.86
C LEU A 111 -13.52 -30.58 22.05
N ASN A 112 -12.89 -31.64 22.55
CA ASN A 112 -13.45 -33.00 22.68
C ASN A 112 -14.02 -33.58 21.37
N ILE A 113 -13.35 -33.32 20.26
CA ILE A 113 -13.69 -33.84 18.93
C ILE A 113 -12.88 -35.13 18.67
N PRO A 114 -13.52 -36.29 18.41
CA PRO A 114 -12.79 -37.50 18.02
C PRO A 114 -12.03 -37.31 16.69
N LEU A 115 -10.73 -37.60 16.68
CA LEU A 115 -9.87 -37.46 15.50
C LEU A 115 -9.51 -38.83 14.90
N LYS A 116 -9.84 -39.01 13.63
CA LYS A 116 -9.37 -40.11 12.75
C LYS A 116 -8.54 -39.51 11.62
N LEU A 117 -7.49 -40.21 11.20
CA LEU A 117 -6.58 -39.78 10.15
C LEU A 117 -6.66 -40.73 8.96
N VAL A 118 -6.77 -40.18 7.74
CA VAL A 118 -6.70 -40.94 6.49
C VAL A 118 -5.55 -40.35 5.68
N LEU A 119 -4.45 -41.09 5.54
CA LEU A 119 -3.29 -40.69 4.73
C LEU A 119 -3.35 -41.40 3.38
N VAL A 120 -3.45 -40.60 2.31
CA VAL A 120 -3.37 -41.09 0.93
C VAL A 120 -1.91 -41.19 0.52
N VAL A 121 -1.44 -42.42 0.34
CA VAL A 121 -0.12 -42.70 -0.23
C VAL A 121 -0.25 -42.77 -1.74
N ARG A 122 0.49 -41.93 -2.44
CA ARG A 122 0.58 -41.92 -3.90
C ARG A 122 1.98 -42.29 -4.35
N ASP A 123 2.10 -42.91 -5.52
CA ASP A 123 3.40 -43.23 -6.10
C ASP A 123 4.30 -41.97 -6.20
N PRO A 124 5.55 -42.03 -5.73
CA PRO A 124 6.44 -40.88 -5.72
C PRO A 124 6.77 -40.34 -7.12
N ALA A 125 6.84 -41.17 -8.16
CA ALA A 125 7.10 -40.68 -9.52
C ALA A 125 5.89 -39.90 -10.06
N GLU A 126 4.67 -40.39 -9.83
CA GLU A 126 3.45 -39.63 -10.17
C GLU A 126 3.40 -38.27 -9.45
N VAL A 127 3.73 -38.22 -8.15
CA VAL A 127 3.77 -36.96 -7.38
C VAL A 127 4.86 -36.03 -7.91
N VAL A 128 6.06 -36.54 -8.17
CA VAL A 128 7.18 -35.75 -8.70
C VAL A 128 6.83 -35.15 -10.06
N ARG A 129 6.31 -35.93 -11.02
CA ARG A 129 5.86 -35.39 -12.32
C ARG A 129 4.77 -34.34 -12.15
N SER A 130 3.81 -34.57 -11.26
CA SER A 130 2.71 -33.63 -11.01
C SER A 130 3.19 -32.30 -10.42
N LEU A 131 4.13 -32.33 -9.46
CA LEU A 131 4.69 -31.13 -8.84
C LEU A 131 5.60 -30.35 -9.79
N ILE A 132 6.47 -31.03 -10.56
CA ILE A 132 7.31 -30.37 -11.57
C ILE A 132 6.42 -29.73 -12.66
N ARG A 133 5.41 -30.45 -13.17
CA ARG A 133 4.52 -29.92 -14.21
C ARG A 133 3.72 -28.70 -13.76
N ARG A 134 3.11 -28.78 -12.57
CA ARG A 134 2.24 -27.73 -12.04
C ARG A 134 3.05 -26.54 -11.51
N ASP A 135 4.07 -26.82 -10.71
CA ASP A 135 4.76 -25.83 -9.88
C ASP A 135 6.18 -25.49 -10.38
N GLY A 136 6.72 -26.23 -11.36
CA GLY A 136 8.03 -25.99 -11.99
C GLY A 136 8.13 -24.59 -12.60
N PRO A 137 7.28 -24.24 -13.59
CA PRO A 137 7.22 -22.90 -14.19
C PRO A 137 6.77 -21.77 -13.24
N ILE A 138 6.53 -22.09 -11.97
CA ILE A 138 5.98 -21.19 -10.95
C ILE A 138 7.03 -20.88 -9.87
N THR A 139 7.77 -21.91 -9.46
CA THR A 139 8.59 -21.92 -8.25
C THR A 139 9.98 -22.54 -8.48
N GLY A 140 10.28 -22.94 -9.72
CA GLY A 140 11.44 -23.76 -10.08
C GLY A 140 11.39 -25.19 -9.53
N MET A 141 10.19 -25.70 -9.19
CA MET A 141 10.01 -27.02 -8.58
C MET A 141 10.73 -28.09 -9.40
N ASN A 142 11.69 -28.77 -8.78
CA ASN A 142 12.55 -29.75 -9.42
C ASN A 142 12.37 -31.14 -8.78
N GLU A 143 12.99 -32.15 -9.40
CA GLU A 143 12.89 -33.54 -8.95
C GLU A 143 13.32 -33.70 -7.48
N GLY A 144 14.50 -33.19 -7.09
CA GLY A 144 14.99 -33.32 -5.72
C GLY A 144 14.06 -32.71 -4.66
N ARG A 145 13.48 -31.53 -4.91
CA ARG A 145 12.49 -30.93 -3.98
C ARG A 145 11.18 -31.68 -3.94
N ALA A 146 10.64 -32.08 -5.09
CA ALA A 146 9.39 -32.83 -5.14
C ALA A 146 9.51 -34.19 -4.43
N GLN A 147 10.66 -34.88 -4.58
CA GLN A 147 10.99 -36.09 -3.83
C GLN A 147 11.06 -35.83 -2.30
N ARG A 148 11.66 -34.72 -1.87
CA ARG A 148 11.76 -34.33 -0.45
C ARG A 148 10.41 -33.96 0.16
N ILE A 149 9.54 -33.26 -0.57
CA ILE A 149 8.16 -32.95 -0.18
C ILE A 149 7.39 -34.24 0.09
N TRP A 150 7.41 -35.18 -0.87
CA TRP A 150 6.75 -36.48 -0.73
C TRP A 150 7.27 -37.25 0.50
N TRP A 151 8.59 -37.29 0.70
CA TRP A 151 9.23 -37.94 1.84
C TRP A 151 8.77 -37.34 3.18
N GLN A 152 8.79 -36.02 3.31
CA GLN A 152 8.44 -35.32 4.54
C GLN A 152 6.97 -35.46 4.89
N HIS A 153 6.05 -35.24 3.95
CA HIS A 153 4.61 -35.27 4.24
C HIS A 153 4.16 -36.66 4.72
N ASN A 154 4.74 -37.73 4.19
CA ASN A 154 4.47 -39.09 4.68
C ASN A 154 5.09 -39.33 6.08
N LEU A 155 6.35 -38.95 6.30
CA LEU A 155 7.03 -39.23 7.57
C LEU A 155 6.59 -38.32 8.74
N GLU A 156 6.21 -37.07 8.50
CA GLU A 156 5.73 -36.16 9.55
C GLU A 156 4.43 -36.71 10.17
N VAL A 157 3.48 -37.22 9.36
CA VAL A 157 2.28 -37.92 9.86
C VAL A 157 2.64 -39.20 10.62
N LEU A 158 3.52 -40.03 10.07
CA LEU A 158 3.87 -41.34 10.64
C LEU A 158 4.70 -41.27 11.93
N ASN A 159 5.44 -40.19 12.14
CA ASN A 159 6.21 -39.95 13.37
C ASN A 159 5.39 -39.23 14.47
N VAL A 160 4.22 -38.68 14.14
CA VAL A 160 3.30 -38.00 15.08
C VAL A 160 2.08 -38.88 15.43
N CYS A 161 1.87 -39.98 14.71
CA CYS A 161 0.78 -40.92 14.95
C CYS A 161 1.25 -42.17 15.73
N ASP A 162 1.27 -42.06 17.06
CA ASP A 162 1.67 -43.15 17.97
C ASP A 162 0.63 -44.30 18.08
N ASP A 163 -0.60 -44.06 17.63
CA ASP A 163 -1.72 -45.01 17.71
C ASP A 163 -2.10 -45.54 16.31
N PRO A 164 -1.69 -46.77 15.94
CA PRO A 164 -1.99 -47.36 14.64
C PRO A 164 -3.49 -47.53 14.35
N GLN A 165 -4.37 -47.46 15.36
CA GLN A 165 -5.82 -47.57 15.17
C GLN A 165 -6.48 -46.25 14.78
N ARG A 166 -5.72 -45.14 14.77
CA ARG A 166 -6.19 -43.81 14.31
C ARG A 166 -5.82 -43.49 12.87
N LEU A 167 -4.94 -44.26 12.24
CA LEU A 167 -4.41 -43.99 10.90
C LEU A 167 -4.85 -45.04 9.88
N THR A 168 -5.72 -44.64 8.95
CA THR A 168 -6.05 -45.41 7.75
C THR A 168 -5.10 -45.03 6.62
N LEU A 169 -4.52 -46.02 5.92
CA LEU A 169 -3.68 -45.79 4.75
C LEU A 169 -4.38 -46.23 3.46
N VAL A 170 -4.60 -45.28 2.56
CA VAL A 170 -5.23 -45.48 1.25
C VAL A 170 -4.19 -45.34 0.15
N GLU A 171 -4.10 -46.30 -0.77
CA GLU A 171 -3.13 -46.26 -1.88
C GLU A 171 -3.78 -45.68 -3.14
N PHE A 172 -3.28 -44.54 -3.64
CA PHE A 172 -3.97 -43.76 -4.68
C PHE A 172 -4.23 -44.53 -5.99
N SER A 173 -3.31 -45.41 -6.40
CA SER A 173 -3.46 -46.29 -7.57
C SER A 173 -4.61 -47.28 -7.43
N GLY A 174 -4.88 -47.74 -6.20
CA GLY A 174 -5.93 -48.72 -5.88
C GLY A 174 -7.34 -48.25 -6.23
N TRP A 175 -7.59 -46.93 -6.27
CA TRP A 175 -8.87 -46.38 -6.75
C TRP A 175 -9.13 -46.78 -8.20
N PHE A 176 -8.11 -46.81 -9.04
CA PHE A 176 -8.24 -47.09 -10.47
C PHE A 176 -8.10 -48.58 -10.81
N GLU A 177 -7.31 -49.30 -10.00
CA GLU A 177 -6.98 -50.71 -10.24
C GLU A 177 -7.99 -51.66 -9.58
N GLN A 178 -8.49 -51.33 -8.37
CA GLN A 178 -9.43 -52.17 -7.60
C GLN A 178 -10.37 -51.31 -6.70
N PRO A 179 -11.21 -50.43 -7.27
CA PRO A 179 -12.03 -49.46 -6.52
C PRO A 179 -12.90 -50.12 -5.43
N GLU A 180 -13.58 -51.22 -5.73
CA GLU A 180 -14.45 -51.94 -4.79
C GLU A 180 -13.68 -52.46 -3.56
N ASN A 181 -12.50 -53.05 -3.77
CA ASN A 181 -11.64 -53.52 -2.69
C ASN A 181 -11.14 -52.37 -1.82
N GLN A 182 -10.85 -51.21 -2.43
CA GLN A 182 -10.38 -50.04 -1.70
C GLN A 182 -11.49 -49.36 -0.89
N ILE A 183 -12.72 -49.23 -1.42
CA ILE A 183 -13.88 -48.80 -0.63
C ILE A 183 -14.13 -49.79 0.52
N ARG A 184 -14.09 -51.09 0.26
CA ARG A 184 -14.28 -52.11 1.30
C ARG A 184 -13.26 -52.00 2.43
N GLN A 185 -11.98 -51.80 2.11
CA GLN A 185 -10.94 -51.62 3.12
C GLN A 185 -11.14 -50.32 3.93
N LEU A 186 -11.47 -49.22 3.24
CA LEU A 186 -11.76 -47.94 3.90
C LEU A 186 -12.92 -48.04 4.91
N LEU A 187 -13.96 -48.81 4.59
CA LEU A 187 -15.12 -49.04 5.48
C LEU A 187 -14.82 -50.03 6.62
N LEU A 188 -13.81 -50.91 6.49
CA LEU A 188 -13.33 -51.74 7.60
C LEU A 188 -12.52 -50.91 8.61
N ASP A 189 -11.73 -49.95 8.12
CA ASP A 189 -10.89 -49.08 8.95
C ASP A 189 -11.70 -47.89 9.55
N LEU A 190 -12.82 -47.52 8.91
CA LEU A 190 -13.77 -46.49 9.34
C LEU A 190 -15.21 -47.05 9.46
N PRO A 191 -15.46 -47.96 10.43
CA PRO A 191 -16.76 -48.64 10.60
C PRO A 191 -17.92 -47.69 10.96
N GLU A 192 -17.62 -46.45 11.31
CA GLU A 192 -18.61 -45.44 11.68
C GLU A 192 -19.39 -44.89 10.46
N LEU A 193 -18.88 -45.04 9.23
CA LEU A 193 -19.44 -44.42 8.01
C LEU A 193 -20.77 -45.00 7.53
N GLN A 194 -20.94 -46.33 7.63
CA GLN A 194 -22.17 -47.08 7.32
C GLN A 194 -22.98 -46.58 6.08
N PRO A 195 -22.36 -46.47 4.89
CA PRO A 195 -23.02 -45.96 3.69
C PRO A 195 -24.15 -46.88 3.19
N LYS A 196 -25.19 -46.29 2.59
CA LYS A 196 -26.25 -47.03 1.87
C LYS A 196 -25.73 -47.57 0.54
N GLN A 197 -26.38 -48.59 -0.02
CA GLN A 197 -26.00 -49.15 -1.33
C GLN A 197 -25.90 -48.08 -2.43
N ALA A 198 -26.90 -47.19 -2.56
CA ALA A 198 -26.88 -46.10 -3.54
C ALA A 198 -25.68 -45.13 -3.38
N GLN A 199 -25.13 -45.00 -2.17
CA GLN A 199 -23.93 -44.20 -1.90
C GLN A 199 -22.64 -44.93 -2.28
N LEU A 200 -22.62 -46.27 -2.16
CA LEU A 200 -21.55 -47.11 -2.71
C LEU A 200 -21.54 -47.05 -4.24
N ASP A 201 -22.72 -47.15 -4.85
CA ASP A 201 -22.89 -47.13 -6.31
C ASP A 201 -22.45 -45.77 -6.91
N ASP A 202 -22.85 -44.65 -6.30
CA ASP A 202 -22.41 -43.30 -6.69
C ASP A 202 -20.92 -43.06 -6.43
N ALA A 203 -20.39 -43.54 -5.30
CA ALA A 203 -18.96 -43.47 -5.00
C ALA A 203 -18.11 -44.26 -6.02
N LEU A 204 -18.58 -45.42 -6.50
CA LEU A 204 -17.96 -46.19 -7.58
C LEU A 204 -18.07 -45.47 -8.93
N ALA A 205 -19.26 -44.95 -9.28
CA ALA A 205 -19.49 -44.23 -10.54
C ALA A 205 -18.68 -42.93 -10.66
N PHE A 206 -18.28 -42.32 -9.55
CA PHE A 206 -17.38 -41.16 -9.52
C PHE A 206 -15.92 -41.51 -9.85
N ILE A 207 -15.49 -42.75 -9.71
CA ILE A 207 -14.09 -43.14 -9.93
C ILE A 207 -13.87 -43.42 -11.41
N LYS A 208 -13.32 -42.43 -12.12
CA LYS A 208 -13.05 -42.50 -13.57
C LYS A 208 -11.53 -42.51 -13.85
N PRO A 209 -11.04 -43.19 -14.90
CA PRO A 209 -9.61 -43.22 -15.25
C PRO A 209 -8.96 -41.85 -15.44
N GLU A 210 -9.73 -40.86 -15.92
CA GLU A 210 -9.26 -39.50 -16.22
C GLU A 210 -8.82 -38.73 -14.95
N HIS A 211 -9.26 -39.18 -13.77
CA HIS A 211 -8.83 -38.62 -12.48
C HIS A 211 -7.41 -39.09 -12.07
N ARG A 212 -6.74 -39.97 -12.85
CA ARG A 212 -5.34 -40.40 -12.65
C ARG A 212 -4.37 -39.56 -13.49
N HIS A 213 -4.20 -38.30 -13.11
CA HIS A 213 -3.30 -37.36 -13.81
C HIS A 213 -1.81 -37.76 -13.67
N GLY A 214 -1.00 -37.66 -14.73
CA GLY A 214 0.47 -37.83 -14.65
C GLY A 214 1.05 -39.13 -15.22
N LEU A 215 0.34 -39.78 -16.15
CA LEU A 215 0.78 -40.99 -16.86
C LEU A 215 1.74 -40.74 -18.05
N ASP A 216 1.99 -39.48 -18.44
CA ASP A 216 2.91 -39.17 -19.54
C ASP A 216 4.33 -39.65 -19.21
N GLN A 217 4.90 -40.44 -20.12
CA GLN A 217 6.17 -41.14 -19.92
C GLN A 217 7.40 -40.32 -20.32
N ASP A 218 7.19 -39.11 -20.87
CA ASP A 218 8.24 -38.30 -21.52
C ASP A 218 9.32 -37.78 -20.56
N VAL A 219 9.08 -37.84 -19.25
CA VAL A 219 10.07 -37.49 -18.21
C VAL A 219 10.55 -38.77 -17.52
N VAL A 220 11.78 -39.16 -17.87
CA VAL A 220 12.58 -40.13 -17.13
C VAL A 220 12.99 -39.49 -15.80
N LEU A 221 12.71 -40.18 -14.69
CA LEU A 221 12.98 -39.71 -13.32
C LEU A 221 13.86 -40.72 -12.60
N GLU A 222 14.89 -40.24 -11.88
CA GLU A 222 15.76 -41.09 -11.06
C GLU A 222 15.43 -40.92 -9.58
N LEU A 223 14.39 -41.64 -9.14
CA LEU A 223 13.94 -41.60 -7.75
C LEU A 223 15.02 -42.13 -6.79
N ALA A 224 15.32 -41.32 -5.76
CA ALA A 224 16.30 -41.61 -4.75
C ALA A 224 16.02 -42.98 -4.09
N PRO A 225 17.04 -43.84 -3.90
CA PRO A 225 16.85 -45.17 -3.31
C PRO A 225 16.16 -45.16 -1.94
N ALA A 226 16.26 -44.06 -1.18
CA ALA A 226 15.53 -43.87 0.07
C ALA A 226 14.00 -43.72 -0.16
N VAL A 227 13.58 -42.85 -1.08
CA VAL A 227 12.17 -42.65 -1.47
C VAL A 227 11.55 -43.96 -1.93
N LEU A 228 12.22 -44.69 -2.82
CA LEU A 228 11.81 -46.02 -3.29
C LEU A 228 11.72 -47.07 -2.17
N ARG A 229 12.53 -46.96 -1.11
CA ARG A 229 12.45 -47.85 0.06
C ARG A 229 11.29 -47.49 0.99
N LEU A 230 10.98 -46.19 1.17
CA LEU A 230 9.83 -45.76 1.97
C LEU A 230 8.51 -46.11 1.27
N HIS A 231 8.41 -45.88 -0.05
CA HIS A 231 7.22 -46.26 -0.82
C HIS A 231 6.89 -47.76 -0.66
N ARG A 232 7.89 -48.63 -0.92
CA ARG A 232 7.78 -50.09 -0.70
C ARG A 232 7.56 -50.52 0.76
N ARG A 233 7.71 -49.63 1.75
CA ARG A 233 7.32 -49.89 3.15
C ARG A 233 5.87 -49.48 3.41
N LEU A 234 5.40 -48.36 2.85
CA LEU A 234 4.01 -47.90 2.94
C LEU A 234 3.02 -48.87 2.28
N GLN A 235 3.47 -49.60 1.26
CA GLN A 235 2.71 -50.67 0.60
C GLN A 235 2.57 -51.96 1.42
N ARG A 236 3.36 -52.15 2.48
CA ARG A 236 3.30 -53.37 3.30
C ARG A 236 2.13 -53.33 4.29
N ARG A 237 1.55 -54.49 4.54
CA ARG A 237 0.59 -54.73 5.64
C ARG A 237 1.06 -55.99 6.41
N PRO A 238 1.06 -55.99 7.76
CA PRO A 238 0.82 -54.85 8.65
C PRO A 238 1.94 -53.80 8.56
N LEU A 239 1.67 -52.59 9.07
CA LEU A 239 2.64 -51.49 9.02
C LEU A 239 3.79 -51.67 10.05
N PRO A 240 5.00 -51.16 9.75
CA PRO A 240 6.09 -51.07 10.73
C PRO A 240 5.69 -50.27 11.98
N ARG A 241 6.11 -50.73 13.16
CA ARG A 241 5.94 -50.00 14.44
C ARG A 241 6.93 -48.86 14.67
N ARG A 242 7.92 -48.67 13.79
CA ARG A 242 8.91 -47.59 13.86
C ARG A 242 9.25 -47.11 12.46
N TRP A 243 9.32 -45.80 12.31
CA TRP A 243 9.64 -45.10 11.08
C TRP A 243 11.00 -44.38 11.20
N PRO A 244 11.69 -44.10 10.09
CA PRO A 244 12.85 -43.23 10.12
C PRO A 244 12.44 -41.80 10.49
N SER A 245 13.36 -41.07 11.13
CA SER A 245 13.17 -39.64 11.41
C SER A 245 12.91 -38.85 10.13
N ALA A 246 12.03 -37.85 10.19
CA ALA A 246 11.77 -36.95 9.06
C ALA A 246 13.00 -36.12 8.66
N GLY A 247 13.94 -35.89 9.58
CA GLY A 247 15.20 -35.20 9.34
C GLY A 247 16.20 -36.01 8.50
N SER A 248 16.76 -35.36 7.48
CA SER A 248 17.77 -35.84 6.52
C SER A 248 17.33 -36.94 5.54
N LEU A 249 16.77 -36.51 4.41
CA LEU A 249 16.98 -37.19 3.13
C LEU A 249 18.27 -36.60 2.51
N PRO A 250 19.35 -37.37 2.34
CA PRO A 250 20.62 -36.88 1.78
C PRO A 250 20.49 -36.71 0.26
N LEU A 251 19.76 -35.66 -0.12
CA LEU A 251 19.78 -35.02 -1.43
C LEU A 251 20.58 -33.73 -1.29
N ASP A 252 21.86 -33.90 -1.02
CA ASP A 252 22.82 -32.81 -0.93
C ASP A 252 23.58 -32.74 -2.26
N GLN A 253 23.79 -31.54 -2.78
CA GLN A 253 24.53 -31.23 -4.02
C GLN A 253 23.78 -31.42 -5.36
N GLU A 254 22.58 -30.85 -5.51
CA GLU A 254 22.19 -30.30 -6.82
C GLU A 254 22.11 -28.77 -6.77
N PRO A 255 22.73 -28.04 -7.71
CA PRO A 255 22.51 -26.61 -7.85
C PRO A 255 21.08 -26.34 -8.32
N TRP A 256 20.53 -25.26 -7.80
CA TRP A 256 19.16 -24.81 -8.05
C TRP A 256 18.93 -24.49 -9.55
N PRO A 257 17.97 -25.14 -10.25
CA PRO A 257 17.89 -25.09 -11.72
C PRO A 257 17.54 -23.70 -12.28
N LEU A 258 16.91 -22.82 -11.48
CA LEU A 258 16.63 -21.45 -11.90
C LEU A 258 17.88 -20.58 -12.11
N GLN A 259 19.11 -21.01 -11.75
CA GLN A 259 20.28 -20.15 -11.97
C GLN A 259 20.59 -19.88 -13.44
N GLU A 260 20.39 -20.86 -14.33
CA GLU A 260 20.61 -20.68 -15.77
C GLU A 260 19.38 -20.05 -16.43
N GLU A 261 18.15 -20.45 -16.06
CA GLU A 261 16.91 -19.85 -16.60
C GLU A 261 16.74 -18.37 -16.21
N LEU A 262 17.01 -17.98 -14.96
CA LEU A 262 16.90 -16.58 -14.51
C LEU A 262 18.05 -15.69 -15.02
N ALA A 263 19.16 -16.30 -15.43
CA ALA A 263 20.24 -15.62 -16.15
C ALA A 263 19.94 -15.48 -17.65
N ALA A 264 19.18 -16.40 -18.23
CA ALA A 264 18.81 -16.42 -19.65
C ALA A 264 17.65 -15.47 -20.01
N ASP A 265 16.59 -15.38 -19.19
CA ASP A 265 15.50 -14.41 -19.41
C ASP A 265 15.18 -13.56 -18.15
N PRO A 266 15.71 -12.33 -18.09
CA PRO A 266 15.41 -11.35 -17.05
C PRO A 266 13.94 -10.87 -17.00
N GLY A 267 13.16 -11.05 -18.07
CA GLY A 267 11.72 -10.75 -18.08
C GLY A 267 10.91 -11.66 -17.13
N SER A 268 11.43 -12.87 -16.87
CA SER A 268 10.81 -13.85 -15.98
C SER A 268 10.65 -13.35 -14.53
N TRP A 269 11.56 -12.52 -14.03
CA TRP A 269 11.53 -11.99 -12.65
C TRP A 269 10.28 -11.17 -12.36
N LEU A 270 9.84 -10.32 -13.31
CA LEU A 270 8.62 -9.51 -13.18
C LEU A 270 7.35 -10.35 -13.33
N ALA A 271 7.38 -11.39 -14.17
CA ALA A 271 6.27 -12.33 -14.31
C ALA A 271 6.09 -13.16 -13.02
N LEU A 272 7.20 -13.61 -12.41
CA LEU A 272 7.22 -14.23 -11.10
C LEU A 272 6.68 -13.25 -10.04
N LEU A 273 7.25 -12.05 -9.88
CA LEU A 273 6.81 -11.09 -8.85
C LEU A 273 5.29 -10.80 -8.88
N LYS A 274 4.70 -10.68 -10.07
CA LYS A 274 3.23 -10.51 -10.23
C LYS A 274 2.43 -11.69 -9.67
N LYS A 275 2.98 -12.90 -9.76
CA LYS A 275 2.42 -14.16 -9.26
C LYS A 275 2.54 -14.31 -7.73
N TRP A 276 3.56 -13.67 -7.15
CA TRP A 276 3.90 -13.71 -5.73
C TRP A 276 3.18 -12.65 -4.88
N ARG A 277 2.74 -11.55 -5.49
CA ARG A 277 1.97 -10.47 -4.82
C ARG A 277 0.78 -10.87 -3.93
N PRO A 278 0.02 -11.97 -4.16
CA PRO A 278 -1.10 -12.32 -3.30
C PRO A 278 -0.71 -12.83 -1.91
N TYR A 279 0.53 -13.28 -1.72
CA TYR A 279 0.98 -13.90 -0.48
C TYR A 279 1.56 -12.85 0.49
N PRO A 280 1.33 -12.96 1.81
CA PRO A 280 1.90 -12.04 2.78
C PRO A 280 3.42 -12.22 2.89
N ALA A 281 4.17 -11.13 2.91
CA ALA A 281 5.61 -11.22 3.13
C ALA A 281 5.94 -11.42 4.62
N PRO A 282 6.84 -12.36 4.93
CA PRO A 282 7.26 -12.64 6.29
C PRO A 282 8.08 -11.48 6.86
N ARG A 283 7.61 -10.94 7.98
CA ARG A 283 8.19 -9.78 8.66
C ARG A 283 9.47 -10.16 9.41
N ALA A 284 10.37 -9.19 9.58
CA ALA A 284 11.58 -9.38 10.38
C ALA A 284 11.26 -9.79 11.83
N PRO A 285 12.09 -10.64 12.46
CA PRO A 285 11.98 -10.90 13.90
C PRO A 285 12.16 -9.58 14.66
N GLY A 286 11.35 -9.35 15.70
CA GLY A 286 11.20 -8.03 16.31
C GLY A 286 12.45 -7.43 16.94
N SER A 287 13.48 -8.23 17.21
CA SER A 287 14.78 -7.78 17.71
C SER A 287 15.83 -8.90 17.55
N LEU A 288 16.97 -8.60 16.94
CA LEU A 288 18.13 -9.49 16.81
C LEU A 288 19.31 -8.92 17.60
N ALA A 289 19.88 -9.70 18.52
CA ALA A 289 21.08 -9.32 19.26
C ALA A 289 22.34 -9.56 18.41
N LEU A 290 23.21 -8.55 18.27
CA LEU A 290 24.46 -8.69 17.53
C LEU A 290 25.53 -9.46 18.36
N PRO A 291 26.21 -10.47 17.80
CA PRO A 291 27.25 -11.24 18.48
C PRO A 291 28.49 -10.37 18.73
N PRO A 292 29.26 -10.59 19.82
CA PRO A 292 30.34 -9.69 20.25
C PRO A 292 31.60 -9.70 19.35
N GLY A 293 31.59 -10.44 18.23
CA GLY A 293 32.60 -10.37 17.17
C GLY A 293 32.36 -9.25 16.14
N GLU A 294 32.90 -9.42 14.93
CA GLU A 294 32.72 -8.48 13.80
C GLU A 294 31.32 -8.60 13.16
N VAL A 295 30.73 -7.46 12.79
CA VAL A 295 29.49 -7.41 12.01
C VAL A 295 29.76 -6.66 10.72
N VAL A 296 29.41 -7.27 9.59
CA VAL A 296 29.59 -6.69 8.25
C VAL A 296 28.22 -6.47 7.62
N LEU A 297 27.89 -5.19 7.45
CA LEU A 297 26.68 -4.75 6.79
C LEU A 297 27.02 -4.44 5.33
N SER A 298 26.21 -4.90 4.39
CA SER A 298 26.37 -4.58 2.97
C SER A 298 25.05 -4.19 2.32
N SER A 299 25.11 -3.47 1.21
CA SER A 299 23.94 -2.97 0.51
C SER A 299 23.93 -3.47 -0.93
N CYS A 300 22.78 -3.99 -1.37
CA CYS A 300 22.53 -4.40 -2.75
C CYS A 300 21.56 -3.43 -3.43
N GLY A 301 21.94 -2.94 -4.61
CA GLY A 301 21.20 -1.93 -5.37
C GLY A 301 21.72 -0.51 -5.15
N SER A 302 21.96 -0.13 -3.90
CA SER A 302 22.38 1.23 -3.51
C SER A 302 23.64 1.24 -2.62
N SER A 303 24.31 2.39 -2.54
CA SER A 303 25.53 2.66 -1.79
C SER A 303 25.24 3.11 -0.34
N TRP A 304 26.13 2.83 0.61
CA TRP A 304 26.21 3.51 1.91
C TRP A 304 26.77 4.94 1.83
N LEU A 305 26.88 5.48 0.62
CA LEU A 305 26.99 6.92 0.37
C LEU A 305 25.62 7.54 0.02
N ASP A 306 24.62 6.70 -0.26
CA ASP A 306 23.25 7.14 -0.56
C ASP A 306 22.43 7.23 0.73
N TRP A 307 21.67 8.31 0.86
CA TRP A 307 20.88 8.62 2.06
C TRP A 307 19.86 7.53 2.42
N ALA A 308 19.25 6.88 1.43
CA ALA A 308 18.25 5.83 1.63
C ALA A 308 18.79 4.63 2.44
N SER A 309 20.04 4.23 2.18
CA SER A 309 20.72 3.14 2.89
C SER A 309 20.84 3.45 4.39
N HIS A 310 21.16 4.69 4.76
CA HIS A 310 21.27 5.10 6.16
C HIS A 310 19.91 5.16 6.88
N LEU A 311 18.84 5.55 6.19
CA LEU A 311 17.48 5.53 6.75
C LEU A 311 17.03 4.10 7.10
N TRP A 312 17.29 3.14 6.20
CA TRP A 312 16.98 1.74 6.46
C TRP A 312 17.92 1.09 7.49
N LEU A 313 19.19 1.49 7.55
CA LEU A 313 20.12 1.08 8.61
C LEU A 313 19.61 1.43 10.01
N GLN A 314 19.02 2.62 10.17
CA GLN A 314 18.39 2.99 11.44
C GLN A 314 17.16 2.15 11.78
N ARG A 315 16.50 1.53 10.79
CA ARG A 315 15.29 0.69 11.00
C ARG A 315 15.59 -0.81 11.12
N LEU A 316 16.83 -1.25 10.89
CA LEU A 316 17.20 -2.64 11.11
C LEU A 316 16.97 -3.01 12.59
N PRO A 317 16.31 -4.14 12.90
CA PRO A 317 16.01 -4.56 14.26
C PRO A 317 17.25 -5.18 14.94
N LEU A 318 18.34 -4.41 15.00
CA LEU A 318 19.66 -4.83 15.49
C LEU A 318 19.99 -4.16 16.82
N ASN A 319 20.13 -4.97 17.88
CA ASN A 319 20.54 -4.50 19.20
C ASN A 319 22.06 -4.58 19.38
N GLY A 320 22.63 -3.62 20.10
CA GLY A 320 24.08 -3.58 20.41
C GLY A 320 24.94 -2.93 19.33
N LEU A 321 24.38 -2.06 18.48
CA LEU A 321 25.15 -1.22 17.54
C LEU A 321 25.99 -0.14 18.26
N ALA A 322 25.44 0.45 19.33
CA ALA A 322 26.09 1.47 20.16
C ALA A 322 27.43 1.04 20.81
N GLU A 323 27.63 -0.27 20.99
CA GLU A 323 28.82 -0.83 21.65
C GLU A 323 29.97 -1.15 20.67
N ARG A 324 29.92 -0.58 19.45
CA ARG A 324 30.80 -0.92 18.32
C ARG A 324 31.48 0.30 17.73
N GLN A 325 32.71 0.12 17.28
CA GLN A 325 33.44 1.09 16.46
C GLN A 325 33.34 0.75 14.98
N LEU A 326 33.21 1.81 14.17
CA LEU A 326 33.32 1.74 12.72
C LEU A 326 34.81 1.64 12.35
N SER A 327 35.28 0.47 11.93
CA SER A 327 36.68 0.30 11.50
C SER A 327 36.83 0.69 10.03
N SER A 328 37.65 1.71 9.75
CA SER A 328 37.81 2.32 8.42
C SER A 328 38.62 1.50 7.41
N ALA A 329 38.62 0.17 7.54
CA ALA A 329 39.32 -0.76 6.65
C ALA A 329 38.60 -0.90 5.29
N THR A 330 38.63 0.17 4.50
CA THR A 330 38.41 0.19 3.03
C THR A 330 37.22 -0.65 2.54
N SER A 331 36.05 -0.52 3.16
CA SER A 331 34.86 -1.30 2.80
C SER A 331 34.15 -0.82 1.52
N GLY A 332 34.58 0.31 0.95
CA GLY A 332 34.03 0.86 -0.29
C GLY A 332 32.58 1.34 -0.16
N PRO A 333 31.95 1.81 -1.25
CA PRO A 333 30.60 2.34 -1.21
C PRO A 333 29.52 1.34 -0.78
N TYR A 334 29.74 0.02 -0.91
CA TYR A 334 28.67 -0.97 -0.74
C TYR A 334 28.77 -1.84 0.53
N GLN A 335 29.76 -1.62 1.40
CA GLN A 335 29.94 -2.35 2.66
C GLN A 335 30.33 -1.41 3.82
N LEU A 336 29.91 -1.75 5.04
CA LEU A 336 30.28 -1.14 6.32
C LEU A 336 30.75 -2.25 7.27
N ARG A 337 31.89 -2.08 7.93
CA ARG A 337 32.42 -3.01 8.94
C ARG A 337 32.30 -2.41 10.34
N LEU A 338 31.67 -3.15 11.25
CA LEU A 338 31.42 -2.77 12.63
C LEU A 338 32.12 -3.76 13.56
N GLN A 339 33.16 -3.31 14.24
CA GLN A 339 33.90 -4.13 15.19
C GLN A 339 33.45 -3.80 16.62
N SER A 340 33.28 -4.85 17.43
CA SER A 340 33.02 -4.71 18.87
C SER A 340 34.16 -3.96 19.56
N LEU A 341 33.82 -3.10 20.53
CA LEU A 341 34.79 -2.47 21.43
C LEU A 341 35.54 -3.48 22.32
N ARG A 342 35.09 -4.74 22.34
CA ARG A 342 35.72 -5.84 23.08
C ARG A 342 36.20 -6.87 22.05
N ASP A 343 37.51 -6.96 21.88
CA ASP A 343 38.13 -7.97 21.02
C ASP A 343 37.95 -9.37 21.64
N THR A 344 37.28 -10.26 20.90
CA THR A 344 36.85 -11.59 21.37
C THR A 344 37.28 -12.73 20.45
N GLY A 345 37.77 -12.45 19.24
CA GLY A 345 38.06 -13.47 18.23
C GLY A 345 36.84 -14.26 17.73
N GLU A 346 35.62 -13.75 17.96
CA GLU A 346 34.35 -14.39 17.59
C GLU A 346 33.97 -14.21 16.10
N PRO A 347 33.12 -15.11 15.55
CA PRO A 347 32.83 -15.16 14.11
C PRO A 347 32.13 -13.91 13.55
N GLU A 348 32.42 -13.63 12.27
CA GLU A 348 31.86 -12.52 11.48
C GLU A 348 30.37 -12.75 11.17
N LEU A 349 29.50 -11.80 11.53
CA LEU A 349 28.08 -11.80 11.15
C LEU A 349 27.87 -10.94 9.89
N ARG A 350 27.36 -11.54 8.81
CA ARG A 350 27.16 -10.93 7.49
C ARG A 350 25.69 -10.65 7.21
N ILE A 351 25.39 -9.39 6.94
CA ILE A 351 24.04 -8.86 6.76
C ILE A 351 23.99 -8.04 5.48
N THR A 352 22.91 -8.20 4.69
CA THR A 352 22.62 -7.33 3.53
C THR A 352 21.28 -6.61 3.69
N LEU A 353 21.26 -5.34 3.34
CA LEU A 353 20.05 -4.63 2.94
C LEU A 353 19.91 -4.70 1.41
N ASN A 354 18.88 -5.39 0.90
CA ASN A 354 18.55 -5.44 -0.51
C ASN A 354 17.53 -4.35 -0.85
N GLN A 355 17.96 -3.32 -1.58
CA GLN A 355 17.11 -2.17 -1.90
C GLN A 355 16.52 -2.24 -3.31
N GLU A 356 17.15 -2.98 -4.22
CA GLU A 356 16.72 -3.14 -5.61
C GLU A 356 16.96 -4.57 -6.12
N LEU A 357 16.44 -4.88 -7.32
CA LEU A 357 16.88 -6.05 -8.10
C LEU A 357 18.02 -5.64 -9.05
N PRO A 358 18.99 -6.54 -9.31
CA PRO A 358 20.10 -6.26 -10.21
C PRO A 358 19.63 -6.18 -11.67
N SER A 359 20.41 -5.47 -12.49
CA SER A 359 20.36 -5.66 -13.94
C SER A 359 20.85 -7.05 -14.32
N VAL A 360 20.45 -7.52 -15.51
CA VAL A 360 20.83 -8.79 -16.15
C VAL A 360 22.28 -9.17 -15.89
N ASP A 361 23.19 -8.30 -16.33
CA ASP A 361 24.64 -8.52 -16.32
C ASP A 361 25.24 -8.53 -14.91
N ARG A 362 24.48 -8.07 -13.91
CA ARG A 362 24.87 -8.05 -12.49
C ARG A 362 24.16 -9.13 -11.68
N ALA A 363 23.19 -9.87 -12.24
CA ALA A 363 22.40 -10.85 -11.53
C ALA A 363 23.25 -11.98 -10.91
N VAL A 364 24.26 -12.49 -11.64
CA VAL A 364 25.17 -13.53 -11.15
C VAL A 364 26.01 -13.03 -9.96
N HIS A 365 26.53 -11.80 -10.04
CA HIS A 365 27.31 -11.21 -8.95
C HIS A 365 26.44 -10.93 -7.71
N TRP A 366 25.23 -10.41 -7.91
CA TRP A 366 24.25 -10.17 -6.85
C TRP A 366 23.82 -11.48 -6.16
N LEU A 367 23.48 -12.53 -6.90
CA LEU A 367 23.18 -13.85 -6.34
C LEU A 367 24.36 -14.40 -5.51
N ASN A 368 25.59 -14.25 -5.99
CA ASN A 368 26.78 -14.67 -5.26
C ASN A 368 27.03 -13.83 -3.99
N HIS A 369 26.72 -12.53 -4.02
CA HIS A 369 26.78 -11.67 -2.83
C HIS A 369 25.73 -12.05 -1.79
N LEU A 370 24.48 -12.31 -2.20
CA LEU A 370 23.40 -12.73 -1.30
C LEU A 370 23.66 -14.11 -0.68
N ARG A 371 24.34 -15.02 -1.40
CA ARG A 371 24.67 -16.38 -0.92
C ARG A 371 25.56 -16.43 0.32
N VAL A 372 26.36 -15.40 0.57
CA VAL A 372 27.28 -15.34 1.72
C VAL A 372 26.74 -14.53 2.90
N GLN A 373 25.46 -14.14 2.85
CA GLN A 373 24.79 -13.39 3.92
C GLN A 373 24.02 -14.34 4.84
N GLN A 374 24.11 -14.10 6.14
CA GLN A 374 23.28 -14.81 7.12
C GLN A 374 21.90 -14.14 7.27
N TRP A 375 21.83 -12.81 7.07
CA TRP A 375 20.58 -12.06 7.11
C TRP A 375 20.41 -11.15 5.89
N ILE A 376 19.23 -11.17 5.27
CA ILE A 376 18.88 -10.28 4.16
C ILE A 376 17.58 -9.54 4.52
N TRP A 377 17.62 -8.22 4.56
CA TRP A 377 16.42 -7.38 4.74
C TRP A 377 16.09 -6.65 3.46
N ASP A 378 14.81 -6.58 3.12
CA ASP A 378 14.32 -5.85 1.95
C ASP A 378 13.03 -5.08 2.34
N PRO A 379 12.91 -3.78 2.04
CA PRO A 379 11.70 -3.01 2.35
C PRO A 379 10.50 -3.35 1.45
N ASP A 380 10.70 -4.05 0.33
CA ASP A 380 9.64 -4.48 -0.60
C ASP A 380 9.17 -5.91 -0.28
N PRO A 381 7.92 -6.10 0.20
CA PRO A 381 7.40 -7.41 0.55
C PRO A 381 7.39 -8.39 -0.64
N ALA A 382 7.21 -7.93 -1.87
CA ALA A 382 7.20 -8.80 -3.04
C ALA A 382 8.59 -9.36 -3.37
N ARG A 383 9.66 -8.58 -3.14
CA ARG A 383 11.04 -9.05 -3.31
C ARG A 383 11.47 -10.02 -2.22
N VAL A 384 11.02 -9.83 -0.98
CA VAL A 384 11.24 -10.81 0.11
C VAL A 384 10.69 -12.19 -0.27
N LEU A 385 9.48 -12.24 -0.81
CA LEU A 385 8.85 -13.49 -1.26
C LEU A 385 9.63 -14.17 -2.39
N LEU A 386 10.09 -13.38 -3.38
CA LEU A 386 10.97 -13.85 -4.44
C LEU A 386 12.31 -14.39 -3.89
N LEU A 387 12.97 -13.65 -3.01
CA LEU A 387 14.23 -14.06 -2.39
C LEU A 387 14.08 -15.37 -1.60
N ARG A 388 12.98 -15.53 -0.85
CA ARG A 388 12.67 -16.80 -0.17
C ARG A 388 12.32 -17.92 -1.13
N ALA A 389 11.59 -17.65 -2.22
CA ALA A 389 11.35 -18.65 -3.26
C ALA A 389 12.67 -19.20 -3.81
N LEU A 390 13.70 -18.35 -3.95
CA LEU A 390 15.08 -18.69 -4.34
C LEU A 390 15.95 -19.30 -3.22
N GLY A 391 15.42 -19.44 -2.01
CA GLY A 391 16.10 -20.06 -0.87
C GLY A 391 16.97 -19.14 -0.02
N PHE A 392 16.90 -17.82 -0.22
CA PHE A 392 17.62 -16.87 0.61
C PHE A 392 16.90 -16.59 1.96
N PRO A 393 17.66 -16.41 3.06
CA PRO A 393 17.12 -15.97 4.34
C PRO A 393 16.79 -14.47 4.26
N ALA A 394 15.62 -14.15 3.72
CA ALA A 394 15.15 -12.78 3.52
C ALA A 394 13.97 -12.44 4.45
N TRP A 395 13.86 -11.20 4.94
CA TRP A 395 12.70 -10.73 5.71
C TRP A 395 12.25 -9.34 5.28
N TRP A 396 10.95 -9.10 5.40
CA TRP A 396 10.37 -7.79 5.15
C TRP A 396 10.68 -6.82 6.29
N LEU A 397 11.36 -5.74 5.93
CA LEU A 397 11.63 -4.59 6.78
C LEU A 397 10.43 -3.63 6.69
N ASP A 398 9.49 -3.77 7.63
CA ASP A 398 8.27 -2.96 7.65
C ASP A 398 8.63 -1.45 7.72
N PRO A 399 8.07 -0.58 6.85
CA PRO A 399 8.21 0.87 6.97
C PRO A 399 7.73 1.46 8.31
N LEU A 400 7.01 0.68 9.13
CA LEU A 400 6.60 1.02 10.49
C LEU A 400 7.58 0.51 11.58
N THR A 401 8.67 -0.17 11.22
CA THR A 401 9.70 -0.60 12.19
C THR A 401 10.37 0.62 12.84
N PRO A 402 10.45 0.69 14.19
CA PRO A 402 11.09 1.79 14.93
C PRO A 402 12.57 1.99 14.58
N VAL A 403 13.08 3.20 14.82
CA VAL A 403 14.50 3.53 14.61
C VAL A 403 15.37 3.20 15.83
N ASN A 404 16.63 2.81 15.58
CA ASN A 404 17.59 2.34 16.58
C ASN A 404 18.54 3.43 17.13
N GLY A 405 18.51 4.66 16.58
CA GLY A 405 19.17 5.86 17.14
C GLY A 405 20.70 5.86 17.15
N TRP A 406 21.37 4.85 16.58
CA TRP A 406 22.81 4.62 16.74
C TRP A 406 23.71 5.80 16.32
N LEU A 407 23.34 6.52 15.24
CA LEU A 407 24.12 7.64 14.68
C LEU A 407 24.10 8.92 15.54
N GLN A 408 23.44 8.91 16.70
CA GLN A 408 23.25 10.08 17.57
C GLN A 408 24.22 10.13 18.77
N GLN A 409 25.33 9.36 18.76
CA GLN A 409 26.22 9.20 19.92
C GLN A 409 27.62 9.83 19.75
N ASP A 410 28.14 10.43 20.82
CA ASP A 410 29.39 11.21 20.85
C ASP A 410 30.69 10.42 20.56
N SER A 411 30.67 9.09 20.66
CA SER A 411 31.86 8.22 20.60
C SER A 411 32.52 8.13 19.21
N ALA A 412 32.01 8.85 18.21
CA ALA A 412 32.33 8.64 16.80
C ALA A 412 33.35 9.61 16.16
N VAL A 413 33.81 10.69 16.82
CA VAL A 413 34.43 11.83 16.08
C VAL A 413 35.63 12.52 16.78
N SER A 414 36.65 12.91 15.99
CA SER A 414 37.56 14.03 16.30
C SER A 414 37.38 15.16 15.27
N PRO A 415 36.69 16.28 15.58
CA PRO A 415 36.18 17.20 14.55
C PRO A 415 37.18 18.17 13.90
N ARG A 416 38.45 18.21 14.32
CA ARG A 416 39.33 19.37 14.03
C ARG A 416 40.01 19.38 12.66
N CYS A 417 40.28 18.21 12.07
CA CYS A 417 41.10 18.06 10.85
C CYS A 417 40.34 18.24 9.51
N TRP A 418 39.05 18.55 9.62
CA TRP A 418 38.05 18.19 8.63
C TRP A 418 37.63 19.38 7.74
N GLY A 419 37.47 20.59 8.29
CA GLY A 419 37.08 21.77 7.51
C GLY A 419 38.17 22.27 6.53
N GLU A 420 39.44 22.14 6.90
CA GLU A 420 40.58 22.55 6.06
C GLU A 420 40.65 21.72 4.76
N HIS A 421 40.28 20.44 4.80
CA HIS A 421 40.20 19.57 3.61
C HIS A 421 39.05 19.93 2.66
N LEU A 422 38.02 20.63 3.15
CA LEU A 422 36.92 21.16 2.34
C LEU A 422 37.22 22.56 1.77
N GLY A 423 38.38 23.14 2.07
CA GLY A 423 38.68 24.54 1.74
C GLY A 423 37.89 25.55 2.58
N LEU A 424 37.26 25.11 3.68
CA LEU A 424 36.47 25.96 4.56
C LEU A 424 37.35 26.53 5.68
N ALA A 425 37.54 27.85 5.68
CA ALA A 425 38.32 28.54 6.70
C ALA A 425 37.75 28.28 8.11
N PRO A 426 38.59 28.20 9.16
CA PRO A 426 38.09 28.15 10.53
C PRO A 426 37.30 29.42 10.85
N PRO A 427 36.10 29.33 11.46
CA PRO A 427 35.27 30.49 11.73
C PRO A 427 35.98 31.44 12.71
N PRO A 428 36.02 32.76 12.46
CA PRO A 428 36.55 33.71 13.43
C PRO A 428 35.58 33.87 14.60
N LYS A 429 36.09 34.30 15.76
CA LYS A 429 35.25 34.58 16.92
C LYS A 429 34.30 35.74 16.66
N ASP A 430 33.12 35.66 17.29
CA ASP A 430 32.09 36.69 17.36
C ASP A 430 31.47 37.13 16.01
N HIS A 431 31.59 36.30 14.96
CA HIS A 431 30.93 36.50 13.66
C HIS A 431 29.54 35.85 13.56
N LEU A 432 28.70 36.42 12.68
CA LEU A 432 27.41 35.85 12.26
C LEU A 432 27.57 35.18 10.88
N ILE A 433 27.26 33.89 10.79
CA ILE A 433 27.43 33.10 9.56
C ILE A 433 26.06 32.64 9.04
N VAL A 434 25.74 32.99 7.79
CA VAL A 434 24.44 32.74 7.17
C VAL A 434 24.57 31.75 6.01
N LEU A 435 23.71 30.71 6.01
CA LEU A 435 23.72 29.60 5.06
C LEU A 435 22.33 29.46 4.40
N GLY A 436 22.22 29.62 3.08
CA GLY A 436 20.94 29.54 2.36
C GLY A 436 20.94 30.20 0.99
N ALA A 437 19.75 30.48 0.46
CA ALA A 437 19.54 31.29 -0.76
C ALA A 437 19.17 32.74 -0.39
N ALA A 438 19.59 33.71 -1.21
CA ALA A 438 19.40 35.14 -0.94
C ALA A 438 17.97 35.60 -1.28
N GLY A 439 17.36 36.37 -0.38
CA GLY A 439 15.99 36.87 -0.51
C GLY A 439 15.48 37.45 0.81
N SER A 440 14.15 37.58 0.96
CA SER A 440 13.47 38.15 2.15
C SER A 440 13.74 37.43 3.48
N THR A 441 14.39 36.27 3.42
CA THR A 441 14.93 35.48 4.54
C THR A 441 16.20 36.10 5.16
N TRP A 442 16.98 36.86 4.39
CA TRP A 442 18.17 37.59 4.84
C TRP A 442 17.79 38.71 5.82
N ASP A 443 16.78 39.52 5.45
CA ASP A 443 16.32 40.66 6.23
C ASP A 443 15.71 40.23 7.58
N GLN A 444 15.07 39.04 7.61
CA GLN A 444 14.50 38.45 8.84
C GLN A 444 15.59 38.02 9.84
N ALA A 445 16.75 37.56 9.37
CA ALA A 445 17.88 37.19 10.24
C ALA A 445 18.55 38.42 10.86
N LEU A 446 18.63 39.53 10.12
CA LEU A 446 19.15 40.81 10.63
C LEU A 446 18.22 41.41 11.68
N ALA A 447 16.91 41.50 11.38
CA ALA A 447 15.89 42.01 12.30
C ALA A 447 15.89 41.24 13.63
N ALA A 448 16.11 39.91 13.60
CA ALA A 448 16.14 39.08 14.80
C ALA A 448 17.36 39.32 15.73
N GLU A 449 18.49 39.83 15.24
CA GLU A 449 19.62 40.25 16.09
C GLU A 449 19.48 41.71 16.56
N GLU A 450 18.83 42.57 15.77
CA GLU A 450 18.38 43.91 16.17
C GLU A 450 17.40 43.86 17.36
N GLU A 451 16.37 42.99 17.30
CA GLU A 451 15.44 42.75 18.41
C GLU A 451 16.13 42.21 19.68
N ARG A 452 17.29 41.57 19.53
CA ARG A 452 18.14 41.11 20.65
C ARG A 452 19.07 42.20 21.20
N GLY A 453 18.89 43.45 20.76
CA GLY A 453 19.57 44.63 21.31
C GLY A 453 21.01 44.81 20.84
N ARG A 454 21.40 44.21 19.70
CA ARG A 454 22.70 44.46 19.05
C ARG A 454 22.48 45.38 17.86
N GLN A 455 23.35 46.37 17.66
CA GLN A 455 23.33 47.15 16.43
C GLN A 455 23.92 46.28 15.30
N VAL A 456 23.13 46.04 14.25
CA VAL A 456 23.55 45.25 13.08
C VAL A 456 24.76 45.86 12.38
N GLU A 457 24.94 47.18 12.51
CA GLU A 457 26.10 47.96 12.05
C GLU A 457 27.45 47.47 12.63
N ASP A 458 27.44 46.90 13.84
CA ASP A 458 28.64 46.37 14.52
C ASP A 458 28.91 44.88 14.23
N LEU A 459 28.00 44.18 13.55
CA LEU A 459 28.13 42.74 13.26
C LEU A 459 28.96 42.51 12.00
N GLN A 460 30.02 41.70 12.09
CA GLN A 460 30.69 41.16 10.91
C GLN A 460 29.98 39.88 10.44
N ILE A 461 29.40 39.95 9.24
CA ILE A 461 28.50 38.95 8.68
C ILE A 461 29.17 38.25 7.49
N ALA A 462 29.16 36.92 7.49
CA ALA A 462 29.69 36.10 6.41
C ALA A 462 28.57 35.24 5.79
N TYR A 463 28.36 35.38 4.47
CA TYR A 463 27.39 34.62 3.71
C TYR A 463 28.07 33.56 2.85
N LEU A 464 27.62 32.31 2.93
CA LEU A 464 28.10 31.20 2.11
C LEU A 464 26.97 30.68 1.21
N PRO A 465 26.78 31.28 0.00
CA PRO A 465 25.77 30.83 -0.95
C PRO A 465 26.06 29.42 -1.46
N GLY A 466 25.02 28.66 -1.75
CA GLY A 466 25.16 27.29 -2.27
C GLY A 466 25.63 26.27 -1.22
N TRP A 467 25.56 26.57 0.08
CA TRP A 467 25.87 25.61 1.14
C TRP A 467 24.99 24.35 1.08
N GLN A 468 23.72 24.49 0.68
CA GLN A 468 22.81 23.37 0.41
C GLN A 468 23.13 22.60 -0.90
N ASP A 469 24.04 23.13 -1.73
CA ASP A 469 24.60 22.50 -2.92
C ASP A 469 26.03 21.97 -2.71
N LEU A 470 26.55 22.01 -1.47
CA LEU A 470 27.91 21.59 -1.11
C LEU A 470 28.07 20.07 -1.23
N ARG A 471 28.19 19.57 -2.46
CA ARG A 471 28.39 18.16 -2.75
C ARG A 471 29.69 17.70 -2.10
N CYS A 472 29.57 16.77 -1.16
CA CYS A 472 30.69 16.09 -0.53
C CYS A 472 30.94 14.78 -1.33
N PRO A 473 31.85 14.77 -2.32
CA PRO A 473 31.97 13.66 -3.27
C PRO A 473 32.51 12.37 -2.62
N GLU A 474 33.13 12.48 -1.45
CA GLU A 474 33.63 11.37 -0.66
C GLU A 474 33.07 11.43 0.77
N PRO A 475 32.84 10.29 1.45
CA PRO A 475 32.28 10.27 2.81
C PRO A 475 33.17 10.99 3.84
N GLY A 476 34.49 11.03 3.59
CA GLY A 476 35.45 11.84 4.35
C GLY A 476 35.19 13.35 4.26
N CYS A 477 34.45 13.83 3.27
CA CYS A 477 34.07 15.23 3.11
C CYS A 477 32.75 15.57 3.84
N ALA A 478 31.78 14.66 3.83
CA ALA A 478 30.47 14.88 4.47
C ALA A 478 30.57 14.88 6.01
N LEU A 479 31.29 13.87 6.54
CA LEU A 479 31.60 13.77 7.96
C LEU A 479 32.54 14.92 8.39
N ALA A 480 33.21 15.57 7.43
CA ALA A 480 34.01 16.77 7.66
C ALA A 480 33.19 18.03 7.91
N ALA A 481 32.20 18.28 7.05
CA ALA A 481 31.31 19.42 7.16
C ALA A 481 30.55 19.39 8.50
N ALA A 482 30.05 18.20 8.88
CA ALA A 482 29.41 17.98 10.17
C ALA A 482 30.36 18.27 11.37
N GLY A 483 31.61 17.82 11.30
CA GLY A 483 32.62 18.10 12.32
C GLY A 483 32.96 19.59 12.46
N TRP A 484 33.09 20.31 11.34
CA TRP A 484 33.38 21.75 11.32
C TRP A 484 32.21 22.58 11.89
N LEU A 485 30.96 22.29 11.51
CA LEU A 485 29.77 22.93 12.07
C LEU A 485 29.69 22.74 13.59
N ALA A 486 29.89 21.51 14.07
CA ALA A 486 29.90 21.19 15.50
C ALA A 486 31.09 21.81 16.26
N LYS A 487 32.11 22.33 15.57
CA LYS A 487 33.20 23.13 16.16
C LYS A 487 32.85 24.62 16.20
N ALA A 488 32.22 25.15 15.14
CA ALA A 488 31.78 26.54 15.05
C ALA A 488 30.87 26.93 16.23
N CYS A 489 29.86 26.09 16.53
CA CYS A 489 28.97 26.30 17.68
C CYS A 489 29.70 26.26 19.04
N ARG A 490 30.81 25.50 19.16
CA ARG A 490 31.58 25.36 20.41
C ARG A 490 32.59 26.48 20.64
N GLU A 491 33.10 27.12 19.59
CA GLU A 491 34.01 28.28 19.69
C GLU A 491 33.27 29.64 19.68
N SER A 492 31.95 29.62 19.94
CA SER A 492 31.05 30.77 20.14
C SER A 492 30.59 31.55 18.90
N ALA A 493 30.77 31.02 17.69
CA ALA A 493 30.19 31.60 16.48
C ALA A 493 28.67 31.32 16.40
N ARG A 494 27.88 32.26 15.85
CA ARG A 494 26.43 32.10 15.64
C ARG A 494 26.12 31.74 14.19
N LEU A 495 25.44 30.62 13.99
CA LEU A 495 25.00 30.11 12.69
C LEU A 495 23.51 30.37 12.50
N PHE A 496 23.14 30.93 11.34
CA PHE A 496 21.75 31.10 10.91
C PHE A 496 21.50 30.33 9.61
N PHE A 497 20.51 29.45 9.66
CA PHE A 497 19.99 28.67 8.55
C PHE A 497 18.51 29.06 8.39
N VAL A 498 18.08 29.49 7.20
CA VAL A 498 16.78 30.17 7.07
C VAL A 498 15.83 29.44 6.12
N GLN A 499 14.73 28.96 6.71
CA GLN A 499 13.52 28.48 6.04
C GLN A 499 12.28 29.20 6.60
N SER A 500 11.16 29.05 5.90
CA SER A 500 9.89 29.75 6.16
C SER A 500 8.74 28.74 6.16
N ARG A 501 7.71 28.70 7.03
CA ARG A 501 7.26 29.49 8.21
C ARG A 501 6.09 28.70 8.87
N ASP A 502 5.69 28.79 10.15
CA ASP A 502 6.11 29.53 11.35
C ASP A 502 5.72 28.75 12.65
N HIS A 503 6.48 27.72 13.08
CA HIS A 503 6.42 27.17 14.46
C HIS A 503 7.83 26.82 14.96
N LEU A 504 8.29 27.54 15.99
CA LEU A 504 9.61 27.39 16.63
C LEU A 504 9.44 27.07 18.12
N ILE A 505 9.96 25.92 18.58
CA ILE A 505 10.66 25.81 19.89
C ILE A 505 11.82 24.81 19.73
N ASP A 506 13.01 25.24 20.17
CA ASP A 506 14.30 24.55 20.31
C ASP A 506 14.28 23.00 20.37
N VAL A 507 15.15 22.27 19.65
CA VAL A 507 16.25 22.65 18.74
C VAL A 507 16.10 21.82 17.48
N ASP A 508 16.01 22.44 16.30
CA ASP A 508 15.73 21.68 15.09
C ASP A 508 16.47 22.11 13.81
N LEU A 509 17.08 21.11 13.17
CA LEU A 509 17.73 21.14 11.84
C LEU A 509 16.98 20.18 10.88
N SER A 510 15.73 19.82 11.18
CA SER A 510 14.87 18.88 10.42
C SER A 510 14.43 19.36 9.04
N ALA A 511 14.73 20.61 8.70
CA ALA A 511 14.42 21.23 7.43
C ALA A 511 15.77 21.49 6.71
N LEU A 512 16.11 20.89 5.56
CA LEU A 512 15.28 20.24 4.53
C LEU A 512 14.26 21.22 3.93
N GLU A 513 14.49 21.61 2.66
CA GLU A 513 13.62 22.41 1.75
C GLU A 513 14.05 23.89 1.55
N GLN A 514 14.93 24.19 0.58
CA GLN A 514 14.55 24.48 -0.82
C GLN A 514 13.40 25.50 -0.98
N PRO A 515 13.53 26.54 -1.85
CA PRO A 515 13.17 26.38 -3.28
C PRO A 515 13.94 27.34 -4.24
N ALA A 516 13.87 27.35 -5.58
CA ALA A 516 13.40 26.47 -6.67
C ALA A 516 14.16 26.95 -7.95
N ALA A 517 14.32 26.21 -9.05
CA ALA A 517 13.51 25.11 -9.57
C ALA A 517 14.33 23.95 -10.18
N THR A 518 14.02 22.74 -9.69
CA THR A 518 13.77 21.50 -10.44
C THR A 518 14.77 21.03 -11.52
N PRO A 519 15.65 20.06 -11.19
CA PRO A 519 15.91 18.95 -12.10
C PRO A 519 14.73 17.96 -12.07
N LEU A 520 14.33 17.47 -13.24
CA LEU A 520 13.22 16.54 -13.41
C LEU A 520 13.51 15.17 -12.77
N LEU A 521 12.56 14.64 -11.99
CA LEU A 521 12.49 13.21 -11.63
C LEU A 521 11.13 12.66 -12.08
N VAL A 522 11.12 11.54 -12.81
CA VAL A 522 9.88 10.88 -13.24
C VAL A 522 9.92 9.41 -12.84
N GLU A 523 9.04 9.01 -11.94
CA GLU A 523 9.09 7.70 -11.28
C GLU A 523 8.49 6.54 -12.11
N GLN A 524 7.92 6.83 -13.29
CA GLN A 524 7.51 5.82 -14.29
C GLN A 524 7.80 6.36 -15.71
N PRO A 525 8.02 5.49 -16.71
CA PRO A 525 8.48 5.92 -18.04
C PRO A 525 7.48 6.87 -18.72
N LEU A 526 7.97 8.05 -19.10
CA LEU A 526 7.24 9.02 -19.92
C LEU A 526 6.85 8.38 -21.26
N LEU A 527 5.61 8.59 -21.68
CA LEU A 527 5.21 8.33 -23.06
C LEU A 527 5.75 9.46 -23.97
N PRO A 528 5.91 9.23 -25.29
CA PRO A 528 6.39 10.25 -26.21
C PRO A 528 5.52 11.52 -26.25
N GLU A 529 4.24 11.45 -25.86
CA GLU A 529 3.37 12.62 -25.66
C GLU A 529 3.76 13.47 -24.44
N ASP A 530 4.13 12.86 -23.32
CA ASP A 530 4.53 13.59 -22.09
C ASP A 530 5.81 14.40 -22.32
N ILE A 531 6.77 13.79 -23.03
CA ILE A 531 8.02 14.46 -23.45
C ILE A 531 7.69 15.67 -24.35
N ARG A 532 6.71 15.55 -25.27
CA ARG A 532 6.31 16.66 -26.16
C ARG A 532 5.60 17.79 -25.42
N ALA A 533 4.85 17.52 -24.35
CA ALA A 533 4.26 18.55 -23.50
C ALA A 533 5.35 19.36 -22.78
N MET A 534 6.26 18.65 -22.09
CA MET A 534 7.40 19.29 -21.42
C MET A 534 8.30 20.08 -22.39
N HIS A 535 8.52 19.59 -23.62
CA HIS A 535 9.33 20.30 -24.63
C HIS A 535 8.65 21.56 -25.20
N ARG A 536 7.36 21.76 -24.97
CA ARG A 536 6.63 23.02 -25.25
C ARG A 536 6.61 23.99 -24.07
N GLY A 537 7.18 23.62 -22.92
CA GLY A 537 7.16 24.41 -21.69
C GLY A 537 5.96 24.15 -20.77
N GLU A 538 5.16 23.11 -21.04
CA GLU A 538 4.02 22.72 -20.20
C GLU A 538 4.53 21.91 -19.00
N THR A 539 4.71 22.57 -17.84
CA THR A 539 5.31 21.95 -16.65
C THR A 539 4.29 21.13 -15.83
N LEU A 540 4.63 19.90 -15.44
CA LEU A 540 3.75 19.03 -14.63
C LEU A 540 3.43 19.53 -13.20
N MET A 541 4.09 20.59 -12.72
CA MET A 541 3.74 21.32 -11.49
C MET A 541 3.15 22.73 -11.73
N ALA A 542 2.89 23.13 -12.97
CA ALA A 542 2.22 24.40 -13.30
C ALA A 542 0.71 24.42 -13.00
N LEU A 543 0.21 23.52 -12.14
CA LEU A 543 -1.16 23.55 -11.60
C LEU A 543 -1.23 24.16 -10.18
N ALA A 544 -0.09 24.63 -9.66
CA ALA A 544 -0.07 25.79 -8.78
C ALA A 544 0.12 27.03 -9.67
N GLU A 545 -0.91 27.36 -10.45
CA GLU A 545 -0.90 28.55 -11.30
C GLU A 545 -0.75 29.83 -10.46
N ASP A 546 -0.22 30.84 -11.15
CA ASP A 546 -0.18 32.23 -10.75
C ASP A 546 -1.44 32.63 -9.94
N ARG A 547 -1.25 33.18 -8.74
CA ARG A 547 -2.36 33.66 -7.89
C ARG A 547 -2.93 35.00 -8.35
N SER A 548 -2.41 35.57 -9.44
CA SER A 548 -3.10 36.61 -10.18
C SER A 548 -4.43 36.04 -10.68
N PRO A 549 -5.61 36.55 -10.23
CA PRO A 549 -6.87 36.13 -10.82
C PRO A 549 -6.79 36.35 -12.35
N PRO A 550 -7.30 35.42 -13.17
CA PRO A 550 -7.27 35.58 -14.62
C PRO A 550 -7.92 36.91 -14.97
N LEU A 551 -7.32 37.63 -15.93
CA LEU A 551 -7.89 38.90 -16.39
C LEU A 551 -9.35 38.68 -16.78
N CYS A 552 -10.23 39.43 -16.11
CA CYS A 552 -11.66 39.28 -16.25
C CYS A 552 -12.34 40.63 -16.38
N ASP A 553 -13.35 40.67 -17.25
CA ASP A 553 -14.20 41.84 -17.41
C ASP A 553 -15.40 41.73 -16.47
N GLU A 554 -15.70 42.82 -15.76
CA GLU A 554 -16.97 43.00 -15.06
C GLU A 554 -18.06 43.32 -16.10
N LEU A 555 -18.79 42.30 -16.56
CA LEU A 555 -19.85 42.47 -17.56
C LEU A 555 -21.15 43.02 -16.96
N PHE A 556 -21.38 42.74 -15.68
CA PHE A 556 -22.52 43.27 -14.93
C PHE A 556 -22.18 43.38 -13.45
N VAL A 557 -22.47 44.54 -12.85
CA VAL A 557 -22.36 44.77 -11.41
C VAL A 557 -23.60 45.50 -10.94
N TRP A 558 -24.26 44.95 -9.92
CA TRP A 558 -25.32 45.62 -9.19
C TRP A 558 -25.23 45.26 -7.71
N SER A 559 -25.43 46.23 -6.82
CA SER A 559 -25.44 46.02 -5.38
C SER A 559 -26.22 47.10 -4.63
N ILE A 560 -26.76 46.75 -3.47
CA ILE A 560 -27.28 47.71 -2.49
C ILE A 560 -26.44 47.69 -1.21
N ASP A 561 -26.59 48.74 -0.38
CA ASP A 561 -25.87 48.87 0.89
C ASP A 561 -26.48 47.96 1.97
N THR A 562 -26.26 46.65 1.84
CA THR A 562 -26.68 45.61 2.78
C THR A 562 -25.72 44.43 2.68
N PRO A 563 -25.10 43.98 3.79
CA PRO A 563 -24.11 42.91 3.74
C PRO A 563 -24.78 41.57 3.37
N PRO A 564 -24.24 40.81 2.40
CA PRO A 564 -24.81 39.53 2.01
C PRO A 564 -24.58 38.45 3.06
N ARG A 565 -25.62 37.62 3.28
CA ARG A 565 -25.58 36.47 4.20
C ARG A 565 -24.78 35.31 3.61
N VAL A 566 -25.01 35.01 2.33
CA VAL A 566 -24.38 33.91 1.58
C VAL A 566 -24.17 34.36 0.14
N ALA A 567 -23.01 34.03 -0.42
CA ALA A 567 -22.75 34.08 -1.86
C ALA A 567 -23.20 32.76 -2.48
N VAL A 568 -23.97 32.78 -3.55
CA VAL A 568 -24.12 31.63 -4.43
C VAL A 568 -23.16 31.85 -5.60
N VAL A 569 -22.20 30.94 -5.73
CA VAL A 569 -21.12 31.03 -6.73
C VAL A 569 -21.38 30.03 -7.85
N VAL A 570 -21.44 30.53 -9.08
CA VAL A 570 -21.79 29.76 -10.29
C VAL A 570 -20.70 29.91 -11.33
N SER A 571 -20.11 28.78 -11.74
CA SER A 571 -19.14 28.71 -12.85
C SER A 571 -19.84 28.25 -14.13
N SER A 572 -19.65 28.98 -15.24
CA SER A 572 -20.29 28.73 -16.53
C SER A 572 -19.28 28.66 -17.67
N PHE A 573 -19.35 27.59 -18.47
CA PHE A 573 -18.69 27.49 -19.77
C PHE A 573 -19.58 26.75 -20.76
N ASN A 574 -20.04 27.42 -21.82
CA ASN A 574 -20.90 26.87 -22.87
C ASN A 574 -22.24 26.27 -22.37
N TYR A 575 -22.96 27.03 -21.52
CA TYR A 575 -24.23 26.64 -20.92
C TYR A 575 -25.42 27.53 -21.33
N GLU A 576 -25.38 28.22 -22.49
CA GLU A 576 -26.43 29.14 -22.99
C GLU A 576 -27.86 28.57 -22.80
N LYS A 577 -28.03 27.28 -23.09
CA LYS A 577 -29.33 26.57 -23.06
C LYS A 577 -29.74 26.03 -21.69
N ARG A 578 -28.88 26.09 -20.67
CA ARG A 578 -29.08 25.44 -19.35
C ARG A 578 -28.97 26.39 -18.17
N ILE A 579 -28.08 27.38 -18.23
CA ILE A 579 -27.74 28.31 -17.13
C ILE A 579 -28.96 29.00 -16.52
N THR A 580 -29.97 29.34 -17.32
CA THR A 580 -31.22 29.97 -16.83
C THR A 580 -31.99 29.11 -15.82
N THR A 581 -31.87 27.78 -15.87
CA THR A 581 -32.47 26.88 -14.88
C THR A 581 -31.75 26.98 -13.53
N ALA A 582 -30.41 26.99 -13.55
CA ALA A 582 -29.59 27.17 -12.35
C ALA A 582 -29.87 28.54 -11.72
N LEU A 583 -29.77 29.63 -12.50
CA LEU A 583 -30.03 31.00 -12.05
C LEU A 583 -31.44 31.17 -11.44
N LYS A 584 -32.48 30.61 -12.09
CA LYS A 584 -33.84 30.64 -11.53
C LYS A 584 -33.90 29.94 -10.18
N SER A 585 -33.23 28.80 -10.01
CA SER A 585 -33.20 28.08 -8.73
C SER A 585 -32.51 28.87 -7.59
N VAL A 586 -31.65 29.84 -7.93
CA VAL A 586 -31.10 30.80 -6.97
C VAL A 586 -32.10 31.93 -6.68
N ARG A 587 -32.80 32.47 -7.69
CA ARG A 587 -33.86 33.49 -7.46
C ARG A 587 -35.00 32.94 -6.61
N ASP A 588 -35.32 31.66 -6.75
CA ASP A 588 -36.38 30.96 -6.01
C ASP A 588 -35.97 30.59 -4.56
N GLN A 589 -34.79 30.98 -4.07
CA GLN A 589 -34.37 30.67 -2.70
C GLN A 589 -35.19 31.44 -1.65
N SER A 590 -35.53 30.76 -0.54
CA SER A 590 -36.25 31.34 0.59
C SER A 590 -35.41 32.28 1.47
N LEU A 591 -34.08 32.27 1.30
CA LEU A 591 -33.16 33.18 2.00
C LEU A 591 -33.03 34.50 1.23
N SER A 592 -33.39 35.62 1.86
CA SER A 592 -33.05 36.96 1.37
C SER A 592 -31.66 37.40 1.85
N GLY A 593 -31.08 38.39 1.18
CA GLY A 593 -29.72 38.84 1.47
C GLY A 593 -28.65 38.05 0.70
N LEU A 594 -28.97 37.56 -0.49
CA LEU A 594 -28.04 36.77 -1.30
C LEU A 594 -27.12 37.63 -2.16
N GLU A 595 -25.88 37.18 -2.29
CA GLU A 595 -24.92 37.64 -3.28
C GLU A 595 -24.87 36.55 -4.37
N LEU A 596 -25.14 36.86 -5.64
CA LEU A 596 -25.01 35.90 -6.73
C LEU A 596 -23.85 36.33 -7.62
N ILE A 597 -22.85 35.46 -7.70
CA ILE A 597 -21.64 35.67 -8.49
C ILE A 597 -21.59 34.59 -9.55
N VAL A 598 -21.62 35.01 -10.81
CA VAL A 598 -21.48 34.13 -11.96
C VAL A 598 -20.16 34.46 -12.66
N VAL A 599 -19.38 33.42 -12.95
CA VAL A 599 -18.12 33.53 -13.69
C VAL A 599 -18.29 32.79 -15.02
N ASP A 600 -18.32 33.54 -16.11
CA ASP A 600 -18.21 33.01 -17.47
C ASP A 600 -16.74 32.75 -17.79
N ASP A 601 -16.38 31.48 -17.95
CA ASP A 601 -15.02 31.02 -18.21
C ASP A 601 -14.69 31.09 -19.71
N ALA A 602 -14.90 32.27 -20.28
CA ALA A 602 -14.79 32.60 -21.71
C ALA A 602 -15.62 31.68 -22.62
N SER A 603 -16.94 31.59 -22.39
CA SER A 603 -17.83 30.80 -23.25
C SER A 603 -17.77 31.23 -24.72
N GLN A 604 -17.93 30.26 -25.61
CA GLN A 604 -17.98 30.42 -27.06
C GLN A 604 -19.42 30.52 -27.62
N ASP A 605 -20.41 30.13 -26.81
CA ASP A 605 -21.84 30.35 -27.04
C ASP A 605 -22.32 31.66 -26.36
N ASP A 606 -23.62 31.97 -26.40
CA ASP A 606 -24.16 33.21 -25.81
C ASP A 606 -24.41 33.11 -24.28
N SER A 607 -23.71 32.24 -23.55
CA SER A 607 -23.85 32.11 -22.09
C SER A 607 -23.76 33.46 -21.38
N ALA A 608 -22.71 34.24 -21.66
CA ALA A 608 -22.50 35.55 -21.04
C ALA A 608 -23.62 36.55 -21.34
N GLY A 609 -24.15 36.57 -22.57
CA GLY A 609 -25.27 37.43 -22.96
C GLY A 609 -26.57 37.04 -22.26
N VAL A 610 -26.87 35.74 -22.20
CA VAL A 610 -28.02 35.18 -21.49
C VAL A 610 -27.96 35.48 -19.98
N ILE A 611 -26.80 35.29 -19.34
CA ILE A 611 -26.62 35.60 -17.90
C ILE A 611 -26.81 37.11 -17.65
N LYS A 612 -26.19 37.97 -18.46
CA LYS A 612 -26.28 39.43 -18.33
C LYS A 612 -27.71 39.91 -18.46
N SER A 613 -28.42 39.49 -19.51
CA SER A 613 -29.83 39.83 -19.76
C SER A 613 -30.76 39.34 -18.64
N TRP A 614 -30.49 38.16 -18.08
CA TRP A 614 -31.21 37.65 -16.91
C TRP A 614 -30.97 38.53 -15.67
N MET A 615 -29.72 38.92 -15.38
CA MET A 615 -29.41 39.81 -14.26
C MET A 615 -30.05 41.20 -14.41
N GLU A 616 -29.99 41.77 -15.61
CA GLU A 616 -30.64 43.05 -15.95
C GLU A 616 -32.16 42.97 -15.73
N THR A 617 -32.79 41.88 -16.16
CA THR A 617 -34.23 41.64 -15.95
C THR A 617 -34.58 41.55 -14.46
N GLN A 618 -33.73 40.90 -13.66
CA GLN A 618 -33.92 40.80 -12.21
C GLN A 618 -33.94 42.20 -11.57
N VAL A 619 -32.93 43.03 -11.87
CA VAL A 619 -32.82 44.39 -11.31
C VAL A 619 -33.98 45.30 -11.74
N LEU A 620 -34.49 45.12 -12.97
CA LEU A 620 -35.65 45.87 -13.46
C LEU A 620 -36.98 45.44 -12.81
N GLU A 621 -37.13 44.17 -12.47
CA GLU A 621 -38.33 43.65 -11.78
C GLU A 621 -38.33 43.95 -10.27
N GLY A 622 -37.16 43.95 -9.62
CA GLY A 622 -36.97 44.30 -8.20
C GLY A 622 -37.46 43.26 -7.18
N ASP A 623 -38.26 42.25 -7.58
CA ASP A 623 -38.75 41.18 -6.71
C ASP A 623 -37.82 39.96 -6.72
N HIS A 624 -36.71 40.04 -5.96
CA HIS A 624 -35.70 39.00 -5.88
C HIS A 624 -34.91 38.99 -4.55
N PRO A 625 -34.31 37.86 -4.14
CA PRO A 625 -33.60 37.74 -2.85
C PRO A 625 -32.22 38.46 -2.81
N PHE A 626 -31.74 38.99 -3.93
CA PHE A 626 -30.36 39.47 -4.08
C PHE A 626 -30.12 40.87 -3.49
N VAL A 627 -28.98 41.02 -2.82
CA VAL A 627 -28.37 42.33 -2.45
C VAL A 627 -27.14 42.65 -3.30
N ARG A 628 -26.59 41.67 -4.01
CA ARG A 628 -25.52 41.84 -5.00
C ARG A 628 -25.65 40.84 -6.14
N LEU A 629 -25.46 41.32 -7.36
CA LEU A 629 -25.35 40.54 -8.59
C LEU A 629 -24.03 40.90 -9.28
N LEU A 630 -23.23 39.90 -9.64
CA LEU A 630 -21.96 40.08 -10.31
C LEU A 630 -21.80 39.05 -11.43
N LEU A 631 -21.55 39.53 -12.65
CA LEU A 631 -21.08 38.70 -13.77
C LEU A 631 -19.65 39.10 -14.11
N LEU A 632 -18.73 38.17 -13.86
CA LEU A 632 -17.35 38.24 -14.34
C LEU A 632 -17.21 37.38 -15.59
N ARG A 633 -16.41 37.82 -16.56
CA ARG A 633 -16.01 36.97 -17.69
C ARG A 633 -14.49 36.93 -17.81
N HIS A 634 -13.91 35.74 -17.75
CA HIS A 634 -12.48 35.56 -18.04
C HIS A 634 -12.18 35.91 -19.51
N HIS A 635 -11.00 36.48 -19.78
CA HIS A 635 -10.54 36.76 -21.14
C HIS A 635 -10.24 35.48 -21.96
N GLN A 636 -9.97 34.38 -21.26
CA GLN A 636 -9.73 33.05 -21.83
C GLN A 636 -10.26 31.97 -20.88
N ASN A 637 -10.54 30.78 -21.41
CA ASN A 637 -10.97 29.64 -20.58
C ASN A 637 -9.80 29.19 -19.69
N ALA A 638 -10.04 29.11 -18.38
CA ALA A 638 -9.06 28.72 -17.35
C ALA A 638 -9.52 27.48 -16.55
N GLY A 639 -10.70 26.94 -16.82
CA GLY A 639 -11.22 25.72 -16.24
C GLY A 639 -12.03 25.93 -14.95
N LEU A 640 -12.80 24.89 -14.61
CA LEU A 640 -13.81 24.89 -13.54
C LEU A 640 -13.27 25.37 -12.18
N ALA A 641 -12.10 24.87 -11.75
CA ALA A 641 -11.49 25.27 -10.49
C ALA A 641 -11.11 26.75 -10.44
N VAL A 642 -10.60 27.31 -11.54
CA VAL A 642 -10.23 28.73 -11.61
C VAL A 642 -11.48 29.59 -11.59
N ALA A 643 -12.50 29.25 -12.37
CA ALA A 643 -13.80 29.95 -12.34
C ALA A 643 -14.45 29.94 -10.94
N ARG A 644 -14.38 28.81 -10.23
CA ARG A 644 -14.81 28.73 -8.82
C ARG A 644 -13.96 29.64 -7.92
N ASN A 645 -12.63 29.61 -8.02
CA ASN A 645 -11.75 30.47 -7.23
C ASN A 645 -11.99 31.97 -7.49
N THR A 646 -12.16 32.39 -8.75
CA THR A 646 -12.53 33.77 -9.11
C THR A 646 -13.83 34.19 -8.39
N ALA A 647 -14.84 33.30 -8.37
CA ALA A 647 -16.11 33.59 -7.70
C ALA A 647 -15.98 33.69 -6.16
N PHE A 648 -15.14 32.84 -5.54
CA PHE A 648 -14.87 32.87 -4.10
C PHE A 648 -14.08 34.13 -3.68
N GLU A 649 -13.11 34.58 -4.48
CA GLU A 649 -12.34 35.80 -4.16
C GLU A 649 -13.18 37.06 -4.37
N ALA A 650 -14.08 37.05 -5.35
CA ALA A 650 -15.05 38.11 -5.57
C ALA A 650 -16.17 38.16 -4.51
N ALA A 651 -16.36 37.11 -3.71
CA ALA A 651 -17.40 37.02 -2.69
C ALA A 651 -17.12 37.89 -1.45
N THR A 652 -18.14 38.62 -0.98
CA THR A 652 -18.04 39.50 0.18
C THR A 652 -18.63 38.87 1.45
N SER A 653 -19.56 37.93 1.32
CA SER A 653 -20.12 37.11 2.41
C SER A 653 -19.14 36.08 3.00
N ALA A 654 -19.40 35.62 4.24
CA ALA A 654 -18.54 34.66 4.95
C ALA A 654 -18.71 33.19 4.49
N TRP A 655 -19.83 32.88 3.83
CA TRP A 655 -20.20 31.55 3.34
C TRP A 655 -20.55 31.60 1.86
N CYS A 656 -20.05 30.65 1.09
CA CYS A 656 -20.26 30.54 -0.35
C CYS A 656 -20.91 29.18 -0.65
N PHE A 657 -22.10 29.16 -1.24
CA PHE A 657 -22.75 27.96 -1.75
C PHE A 657 -22.36 27.75 -3.20
N VAL A 658 -21.77 26.59 -3.52
CA VAL A 658 -21.34 26.25 -4.89
C VAL A 658 -22.51 25.66 -5.68
N LEU A 659 -22.72 26.14 -6.91
CA LEU A 659 -23.74 25.62 -7.82
C LEU A 659 -23.17 25.56 -9.25
N ASP A 660 -23.25 24.38 -9.86
CA ASP A 660 -22.88 24.21 -11.27
C ASP A 660 -24.02 24.64 -12.21
N ALA A 661 -23.65 25.15 -13.40
CA ALA A 661 -24.55 25.83 -14.34
C ALA A 661 -25.68 24.96 -14.96
N ASP A 662 -25.59 23.64 -14.83
CA ASP A 662 -26.57 22.65 -15.31
C ASP A 662 -27.41 22.02 -14.18
N ASN A 663 -27.01 22.22 -12.92
CA ASN A 663 -27.67 21.73 -11.72
C ASN A 663 -28.71 22.73 -11.18
N ARG A 664 -29.48 22.33 -10.14
CA ARG A 664 -30.41 23.25 -9.47
C ARG A 664 -30.54 23.01 -7.97
N LEU A 665 -30.80 24.10 -7.25
CA LEU A 665 -31.15 24.09 -5.83
C LEU A 665 -32.67 23.94 -5.64
N LEU A 666 -33.08 23.40 -4.49
CA LEU A 666 -34.47 23.48 -4.00
C LEU A 666 -34.65 24.76 -3.17
N PRO A 667 -35.89 25.30 -3.03
CA PRO A 667 -36.11 26.64 -2.47
C PRO A 667 -35.49 26.89 -1.10
N GLU A 668 -35.44 25.89 -0.21
CA GLU A 668 -34.90 26.06 1.14
C GLU A 668 -33.40 25.75 1.27
N ALA A 669 -32.69 25.48 0.16
CA ALA A 669 -31.34 24.90 0.18
C ALA A 669 -30.32 25.75 0.93
N VAL A 670 -30.19 27.02 0.54
CA VAL A 670 -29.20 27.93 1.14
C VAL A 670 -29.59 28.25 2.59
N GLN A 671 -30.88 28.46 2.87
CA GLN A 671 -31.36 28.72 4.24
C GLN A 671 -31.10 27.53 5.18
N ALA A 672 -31.38 26.31 4.74
CA ALA A 672 -31.22 25.11 5.57
C ALA A 672 -29.74 24.77 5.82
N CYS A 673 -28.86 24.94 4.83
CA CYS A 673 -27.43 24.75 5.02
C CYS A 673 -26.83 25.84 5.92
N LEU A 674 -27.25 27.10 5.76
CA LEU A 674 -26.83 28.19 6.64
C LEU A 674 -27.29 27.97 8.08
N ALA A 675 -28.51 27.51 8.31
CA ALA A 675 -29.01 27.20 9.66
C ALA A 675 -28.19 26.09 10.34
N VAL A 676 -27.74 25.07 9.60
CA VAL A 676 -26.81 24.04 10.12
C VAL A 676 -25.45 24.67 10.45
N ALA A 677 -24.92 25.54 9.58
CA ALA A 677 -23.65 26.24 9.82
C ALA A 677 -23.70 27.18 11.04
N GLU A 678 -24.80 27.93 11.20
CA GLU A 678 -25.05 28.82 12.35
C GLU A 678 -25.24 28.01 13.65
N SER A 679 -25.94 26.86 13.62
CA SER A 679 -26.08 25.97 14.79
C SER A 679 -24.80 25.21 15.16
N GLY A 680 -23.94 24.93 14.17
CA GLY A 680 -22.62 24.32 14.37
C GLY A 680 -21.53 25.31 14.80
N SER A 681 -21.88 26.54 15.17
CA SER A 681 -20.93 27.60 15.52
C SER A 681 -20.09 27.33 16.78
N GLU A 682 -20.46 26.35 17.60
CA GLU A 682 -19.63 25.82 18.69
C GLU A 682 -18.41 25.02 18.18
N CYS A 683 -18.38 24.61 16.91
CA CYS A 683 -17.25 23.95 16.26
C CYS A 683 -16.42 24.97 15.47
N PRO A 684 -15.27 25.47 15.99
CA PRO A 684 -14.48 26.52 15.32
C PRO A 684 -13.95 26.08 13.95
N HIS A 685 -13.75 24.76 13.77
CA HIS A 685 -13.24 24.13 12.54
C HIS A 685 -14.33 23.74 11.53
N LEU A 686 -15.59 24.17 11.70
CA LEU A 686 -16.61 23.94 10.67
C LEU A 686 -16.28 24.75 9.41
N ALA A 687 -16.09 24.04 8.29
CA ALA A 687 -15.80 24.59 6.96
C ALA A 687 -16.88 24.29 5.92
N VAL A 688 -17.57 23.14 6.00
CA VAL A 688 -18.50 22.68 4.96
C VAL A 688 -19.83 22.27 5.56
N VAL A 689 -20.94 22.64 4.92
CA VAL A 689 -22.24 22.01 5.12
C VAL A 689 -22.73 21.47 3.78
N HIS A 690 -22.88 20.15 3.68
CA HIS A 690 -23.31 19.49 2.44
C HIS A 690 -24.72 18.90 2.60
N PRO A 691 -25.64 19.12 1.64
CA PRO A 691 -26.97 18.51 1.66
C PRO A 691 -26.93 17.06 1.18
N LEU A 692 -28.11 16.41 1.18
CA LEU A 692 -28.36 15.28 0.28
C LEU A 692 -28.66 15.83 -1.12
N VAL A 693 -28.09 15.19 -2.14
CA VAL A 693 -28.28 15.55 -3.55
C VAL A 693 -29.08 14.42 -4.23
N GLY A 694 -30.03 14.77 -5.10
CA GLY A 694 -30.80 13.80 -5.87
C GLY A 694 -30.44 13.84 -7.35
N MET A 695 -30.42 12.69 -8.03
CA MET A 695 -30.17 12.65 -9.47
C MET A 695 -31.44 12.91 -10.29
N GLU A 696 -31.36 13.76 -11.31
CA GLU A 696 -32.37 13.96 -12.36
C GLU A 696 -31.76 13.59 -13.73
N ILE A 697 -32.44 12.74 -14.50
CA ILE A 697 -31.99 12.32 -15.84
C ILE A 697 -32.76 13.12 -16.91
N GLU A 698 -32.03 13.69 -17.87
CA GLU A 698 -32.61 14.48 -18.96
C GLU A 698 -33.42 13.58 -19.94
N GLY A 699 -34.74 13.52 -19.76
CA GLY A 699 -35.68 12.86 -20.68
C GLY A 699 -36.82 12.09 -20.01
N ASP A 700 -36.64 11.60 -18.79
CA ASP A 700 -37.67 10.86 -18.05
C ASP A 700 -38.45 11.75 -17.07
N ARG A 701 -39.77 11.53 -17.00
CA ARG A 701 -40.63 12.16 -16.00
C ARG A 701 -40.39 11.51 -14.65
N LEU A 702 -39.60 12.17 -13.78
CA LEU A 702 -39.62 12.07 -12.31
C LEU A 702 -40.12 10.72 -11.76
N ASP A 703 -39.47 9.62 -12.13
CA ASP A 703 -39.85 8.30 -11.62
C ASP A 703 -39.38 8.19 -10.15
N GLU A 704 -40.20 7.60 -9.29
CA GLU A 704 -40.15 7.85 -7.83
C GLU A 704 -38.93 7.23 -7.10
N GLN A 705 -38.01 6.59 -7.83
CA GLN A 705 -36.74 6.06 -7.32
C GLN A 705 -35.60 7.09 -7.41
N ARG A 706 -35.64 8.10 -6.53
CA ARG A 706 -34.53 9.05 -6.37
C ARG A 706 -33.28 8.33 -5.86
N SER A 707 -32.29 8.14 -6.74
CA SER A 707 -30.92 7.83 -6.30
C SER A 707 -30.35 9.04 -5.56
N LEU A 708 -29.92 8.82 -4.31
CA LEU A 708 -29.29 9.85 -3.48
C LEU A 708 -27.77 9.82 -3.69
N LEU A 709 -27.19 11.01 -3.86
CA LEU A 709 -25.76 11.27 -3.87
C LEU A 709 -25.39 11.97 -2.56
N GLY A 710 -24.23 11.59 -2.01
CA GLY A 710 -23.73 12.02 -0.69
C GLY A 710 -23.67 10.86 0.31
N GLY A 711 -22.47 10.50 0.74
CA GLY A 711 -22.23 9.49 1.78
C GLY A 711 -22.62 9.98 3.19
N PRO A 712 -22.62 9.08 4.19
CA PRO A 712 -22.80 9.45 5.59
C PRO A 712 -21.56 10.17 6.14
N SER A 713 -21.77 11.11 7.06
CA SER A 713 -20.80 11.78 7.98
C SER A 713 -19.37 12.03 7.49
N TRP A 714 -18.93 13.30 7.50
CA TRP A 714 -17.56 13.74 7.24
C TRP A 714 -16.53 13.02 8.14
N GLN A 715 -15.90 11.97 7.62
CA GLN A 715 -14.87 11.17 8.28
C GLN A 715 -13.77 10.84 7.28
N GLU A 716 -12.51 11.08 7.63
CA GLU A 716 -11.33 10.83 6.79
C GLU A 716 -11.33 9.41 6.18
N SER A 717 -11.66 8.39 6.99
CA SER A 717 -11.81 6.99 6.57
C SER A 717 -12.81 6.76 5.44
N GLY A 718 -13.85 7.61 5.33
CA GLY A 718 -14.84 7.54 4.26
C GLY A 718 -14.34 8.06 2.91
N PHE A 719 -13.27 8.88 2.91
CA PHE A 719 -12.67 9.42 1.69
C PHE A 719 -11.49 8.59 1.17
N VAL A 720 -11.00 7.60 1.92
CA VAL A 720 -9.80 6.82 1.58
C VAL A 720 -9.93 6.10 0.23
N GLU A 721 -11.11 5.62 -0.13
CA GLU A 721 -11.35 4.81 -1.34
C GLU A 721 -12.06 5.57 -2.48
N GLY A 722 -12.49 6.82 -2.26
CA GLY A 722 -13.12 7.67 -3.27
C GLY A 722 -13.80 8.92 -2.71
N ASN A 723 -14.31 9.79 -3.59
CA ASN A 723 -15.12 10.94 -3.16
C ASN A 723 -16.51 10.49 -2.71
N ILE A 724 -16.98 11.03 -1.58
CA ILE A 724 -18.31 10.79 -1.01
C ILE A 724 -19.17 12.06 -0.87
N ILE A 725 -18.66 13.24 -1.27
CA ILE A 725 -19.38 14.52 -1.18
C ILE A 725 -19.38 15.24 -2.54
N ASP A 726 -20.57 15.59 -3.01
CA ASP A 726 -20.81 16.38 -4.22
C ASP A 726 -20.35 17.84 -4.07
N ALA A 727 -20.01 18.49 -5.18
CA ALA A 727 -19.56 19.89 -5.19
C ALA A 727 -20.60 20.89 -4.64
N MET A 728 -21.90 20.59 -4.70
CA MET A 728 -22.99 21.48 -4.27
C MET A 728 -23.12 21.57 -2.75
N ALA A 729 -22.16 22.25 -2.11
CA ALA A 729 -22.11 22.47 -0.67
C ALA A 729 -21.95 23.95 -0.29
N LEU A 730 -22.32 24.28 0.94
CA LEU A 730 -22.04 25.57 1.57
C LEU A 730 -20.63 25.52 2.20
N VAL A 731 -19.73 26.38 1.74
CA VAL A 731 -18.31 26.40 2.11
C VAL A 731 -17.97 27.72 2.81
N ARG A 732 -17.24 27.65 3.93
CA ARG A 732 -16.76 28.83 4.66
C ARG A 732 -15.62 29.49 3.89
N ARG A 733 -15.77 30.76 3.52
CA ARG A 733 -14.77 31.48 2.70
C ARG A 733 -13.39 31.52 3.37
N SER A 734 -13.34 31.59 4.70
CA SER A 734 -12.08 31.53 5.45
C SER A 734 -11.38 30.17 5.35
N ALA A 735 -12.13 29.07 5.27
CA ALA A 735 -11.57 27.72 5.12
C ALA A 735 -11.07 27.47 3.69
N TRP A 736 -11.84 27.91 2.68
CA TRP A 736 -11.39 27.95 1.28
C TRP A 736 -10.06 28.71 1.13
N ARG A 737 -9.98 29.91 1.72
CA ARG A 737 -8.76 30.74 1.70
C ARG A 737 -7.60 30.10 2.46
N ALA A 738 -7.87 29.46 3.60
CA ALA A 738 -6.85 28.79 4.42
C ALA A 738 -6.15 27.64 3.69
N VAL A 739 -6.84 26.92 2.79
CA VAL A 739 -6.26 25.80 2.03
C VAL A 739 -5.86 26.16 0.60
N GLY A 740 -5.92 27.45 0.23
CA GLY A 740 -5.56 27.92 -1.11
C GLY A 740 -6.54 27.55 -2.23
N GLY A 741 -7.79 27.23 -1.88
CA GLY A 741 -8.89 27.00 -2.82
C GLY A 741 -8.82 25.71 -3.65
N TYR A 742 -9.60 25.68 -4.73
CA TYR A 742 -9.65 24.58 -5.68
C TYR A 742 -8.36 24.53 -6.52
N THR A 743 -7.82 23.35 -6.80
CA THR A 743 -6.75 23.20 -7.79
C THR A 743 -7.35 22.72 -9.10
N HIS A 744 -6.96 23.30 -10.23
CA HIS A 744 -7.35 22.79 -11.53
C HIS A 744 -6.71 21.41 -11.77
N LEU A 745 -7.52 20.42 -12.12
CA LEU A 745 -7.06 19.06 -12.42
C LEU A 745 -7.66 18.63 -13.77
N ALA A 746 -6.84 18.66 -14.83
CA ALA A 746 -7.27 18.18 -16.15
C ALA A 746 -7.83 16.74 -16.05
N GLY A 747 -9.13 16.58 -16.37
CA GLY A 747 -9.93 15.35 -16.25
C GLY A 747 -11.00 15.35 -15.14
N GLY A 748 -10.99 16.31 -14.23
CA GLY A 748 -11.95 16.48 -13.13
C GLY A 748 -11.39 16.17 -11.72
N TRP A 749 -12.29 16.02 -10.74
CA TRP A 749 -12.04 15.74 -9.31
C TRP A 749 -11.47 16.91 -8.49
N GLU A 750 -11.68 18.15 -8.94
CA GLU A 750 -11.23 19.36 -8.21
C GLU A 750 -11.99 19.58 -6.90
N ASP A 751 -13.23 19.11 -6.82
CA ASP A 751 -14.03 19.04 -5.59
C ASP A 751 -13.43 18.08 -4.57
N TYR A 752 -13.06 16.87 -5.00
CA TYR A 752 -12.47 15.86 -4.14
C TYR A 752 -11.08 16.28 -3.62
N ASP A 753 -10.24 16.91 -4.46
CA ASP A 753 -8.99 17.53 -4.02
C ASP A 753 -9.22 18.59 -2.93
N PHE A 754 -10.25 19.42 -3.10
CA PHE A 754 -10.60 20.46 -2.16
C PHE A 754 -11.11 19.90 -0.82
N TRP A 755 -11.93 18.84 -0.83
CA TRP A 755 -12.31 18.13 0.39
C TRP A 755 -11.09 17.52 1.11
N CYS A 756 -10.17 16.89 0.38
CA CYS A 756 -8.98 16.29 0.96
C CYS A 756 -8.01 17.34 1.57
N LYS A 757 -7.88 18.51 0.93
CA LYS A 757 -7.17 19.67 1.50
C LYS A 757 -7.77 20.13 2.82
N LEU A 758 -9.10 20.28 2.89
CA LEU A 758 -9.81 20.71 4.10
C LEU A 758 -9.61 19.70 5.24
N ILE A 759 -9.75 18.40 4.97
CA ILE A 759 -9.50 17.31 5.92
C ILE A 759 -8.05 17.37 6.44
N THR A 760 -7.07 17.46 5.54
CA THR A 760 -5.64 17.50 5.89
C THR A 760 -5.29 18.73 6.74
N ALA A 761 -5.97 19.87 6.52
CA ALA A 761 -5.84 21.09 7.31
C ALA A 761 -6.72 21.12 8.59
N GLY A 762 -7.30 19.99 9.00
CA GLY A 762 -8.10 19.86 10.23
C GLY A 762 -9.48 20.52 10.18
N TRP A 763 -9.97 20.91 9.00
CA TRP A 763 -11.33 21.42 8.83
C TRP A 763 -12.35 20.28 8.75
N HIS A 764 -13.53 20.54 9.31
CA HIS A 764 -14.63 19.59 9.42
C HIS A 764 -15.83 20.02 8.57
N GLY A 765 -16.67 19.06 8.20
CA GLY A 765 -17.94 19.32 7.53
C GLY A 765 -19.11 18.62 8.22
N LEU A 766 -20.32 19.16 8.02
CA LEU A 766 -21.56 18.58 8.55
C LEU A 766 -22.52 18.26 7.41
N GLN A 767 -23.21 17.13 7.52
CA GLN A 767 -24.30 16.79 6.62
C GLN A 767 -25.58 17.53 7.05
N CYS A 768 -26.21 18.25 6.14
CA CYS A 768 -27.61 18.63 6.26
C CYS A 768 -28.45 17.43 5.76
N PRO A 769 -29.19 16.69 6.62
CA PRO A 769 -29.88 15.45 6.25
C PRO A 769 -31.20 15.71 5.52
N ARG A 770 -31.16 16.60 4.52
CA ARG A 770 -32.30 17.01 3.68
C ARG A 770 -31.86 16.97 2.23
N LEU A 771 -32.73 16.45 1.37
CA LEU A 771 -32.60 16.63 -0.08
C LEU A 771 -32.81 18.11 -0.39
N LEU A 772 -31.78 18.80 -0.88
CA LEU A 772 -31.80 20.25 -1.13
C LEU A 772 -31.20 20.67 -2.48
N ALA A 773 -30.51 19.78 -3.18
CA ALA A 773 -30.00 20.05 -4.53
C ALA A 773 -30.27 18.86 -5.46
N LEU A 774 -30.31 19.13 -6.76
CA LEU A 774 -30.54 18.13 -7.80
C LEU A 774 -29.44 18.20 -8.86
N TYR A 775 -28.72 17.09 -8.99
CA TYR A 775 -27.67 16.85 -9.98
C TYR A 775 -28.30 16.37 -11.29
N ARG A 776 -28.00 17.03 -12.41
CA ARG A 776 -28.56 16.67 -13.73
C ARG A 776 -27.60 15.78 -14.52
N SER A 777 -28.00 14.54 -14.75
CA SER A 777 -27.23 13.57 -15.55
C SER A 777 -27.61 13.68 -17.04
N HIS A 778 -26.64 14.03 -17.88
CA HIS A 778 -26.79 14.11 -19.34
C HIS A 778 -25.53 13.63 -20.07
N ARG A 779 -25.68 13.21 -21.34
CA ARG A 779 -24.60 12.60 -22.15
C ARG A 779 -23.42 13.52 -22.50
N GLN A 780 -23.48 14.79 -22.10
CA GLN A 780 -22.41 15.78 -22.31
C GLN A 780 -21.74 16.20 -20.99
N ALA A 781 -22.13 15.61 -19.85
CA ALA A 781 -21.51 15.91 -18.56
C ALA A 781 -20.05 15.45 -18.54
N MET A 782 -19.19 16.22 -17.86
CA MET A 782 -17.75 15.96 -17.73
C MET A 782 -17.45 14.54 -17.21
N THR A 783 -18.29 14.06 -16.29
CA THR A 783 -18.25 12.70 -15.71
C THR A 783 -18.35 11.58 -16.76
N PHE A 784 -19.14 11.79 -17.82
CA PHE A 784 -19.31 10.83 -18.93
C PHE A 784 -18.26 10.97 -20.03
N LEU A 785 -17.76 12.18 -20.28
CA LEU A 785 -16.86 12.45 -21.41
C LEU A 785 -15.37 12.27 -21.06
N GLU A 786 -14.96 12.66 -19.86
CA GLU A 786 -13.53 12.80 -19.49
C GLU A 786 -13.15 11.95 -18.29
N THR A 787 -13.90 12.04 -17.19
CA THR A 787 -13.50 11.43 -15.90
C THR A 787 -13.35 9.91 -15.98
N GLY A 788 -14.28 9.21 -16.63
CA GLY A 788 -14.22 7.76 -16.81
C GLY A 788 -13.04 7.26 -17.67
N ARG A 789 -12.47 8.12 -18.53
CA ARG A 789 -11.27 7.81 -19.33
C ARG A 789 -9.97 8.14 -18.57
N SER A 790 -10.03 9.17 -17.72
CA SER A 790 -8.88 9.70 -16.98
C SER A 790 -8.74 9.16 -15.55
N GLN A 791 -9.68 8.34 -15.07
CA GLN A 791 -9.75 7.86 -13.67
C GLN A 791 -8.41 7.34 -13.12
N ARG A 792 -7.64 6.56 -13.89
CA ARG A 792 -6.31 6.07 -13.46
C ARG A 792 -5.27 7.18 -13.28
N VAL A 793 -5.31 8.22 -14.11
CA VAL A 793 -4.43 9.39 -14.03
C VAL A 793 -4.83 10.27 -12.84
N LEU A 794 -6.14 10.49 -12.66
CA LEU A 794 -6.68 11.25 -11.54
C LEU A 794 -6.43 10.56 -10.19
N SER A 795 -6.61 9.23 -10.10
CA SER A 795 -6.28 8.47 -8.89
C SER A 795 -4.81 8.59 -8.50
N ARG A 796 -3.89 8.54 -9.49
CA ARG A 796 -2.45 8.76 -9.24
C ARG A 796 -2.18 10.21 -8.80
N ARG A 797 -2.78 11.19 -9.48
CA ARG A 797 -2.58 12.62 -9.18
C ARG A 797 -3.11 12.99 -7.79
N LEU A 798 -4.24 12.43 -7.35
CA LEU A 798 -4.75 12.62 -5.99
C LEU A 798 -3.94 11.85 -4.94
N ALA A 799 -3.55 10.60 -5.19
CA ALA A 799 -2.71 9.85 -4.24
C ALA A 799 -1.34 10.51 -4.01
N LEU A 800 -0.77 11.19 -5.01
CA LEU A 800 0.45 12.01 -4.85
C LEU A 800 0.22 13.29 -4.03
N ARG A 801 -0.98 13.88 -4.09
CA ARG A 801 -1.34 15.11 -3.38
C ARG A 801 -1.83 14.86 -1.95
N HIS A 802 -2.45 13.70 -1.73
CA HIS A 802 -3.06 13.26 -0.48
C HIS A 802 -2.66 11.81 -0.20
N PRO A 803 -1.45 11.55 0.36
CA PRO A 803 -0.87 10.20 0.47
C PRO A 803 -1.62 9.22 1.37
N TRP A 804 -2.63 9.69 2.12
CA TRP A 804 -3.51 8.87 2.96
C TRP A 804 -4.62 8.16 2.14
N LEU A 805 -4.81 8.54 0.88
CA LEU A 805 -5.75 7.90 -0.04
C LEU A 805 -5.27 6.53 -0.53
N LYS A 806 -6.19 5.57 -0.64
CA LYS A 806 -5.97 4.19 -1.16
C LYS A 806 -6.86 3.92 -2.36
N LEU A 807 -6.88 4.86 -3.31
CA LEU A 807 -7.67 4.74 -4.53
C LEU A 807 -7.26 3.50 -5.34
N PRO A 808 -8.21 2.67 -5.81
CA PRO A 808 -7.89 1.46 -6.56
C PRO A 808 -7.18 1.80 -7.86
N LEU A 809 -5.98 1.24 -8.05
CA LEU A 809 -5.14 1.50 -9.23
C LEU A 809 -5.56 0.73 -10.50
N ALA A 810 -6.65 -0.04 -10.45
CA ALA A 810 -7.25 -0.72 -11.60
C ALA A 810 -8.75 -1.01 -11.41
N LEU A 811 -9.50 -0.89 -12.51
CA LEU A 811 -10.65 -1.76 -12.85
C LEU A 811 -10.15 -3.19 -13.11
#